data_AF-A0A0V0IYX7-F1
#
_entry.id   AF-A0A0V0IYX7-F1
#
_cell.length_a   1.000
_cell.length_b   1.000
_cell.length_c   1.000
_cell.angle_alpha   90.00
_cell.angle_beta   90.00
_cell.angle_gamma   90.00
#
_symmetry.space_group_name_H-M   'P 1'
#
loop_
_entity.id
_entity.type
_entity.pdbx_description
1 polymer ?
#
loop_
_entity_poly.entity_id
_entity_poly.type
_entity_poly.pdbx_seq_one_letter_code
_entity_poly.pdbx_strand_id
1 'polypeptide(L)'
;MGLDPPTGCSFSSLRTPKIKIESVRYHLSNMRSSISSGWRAMRKVHFAPRVPANGSFSRQSLAYMQASTQYIKQVSGLLKIGVTSLRSSPSSYDVVQETYHCFLRLKSSMEEDAIKMQPGSGETHIFFPDNLGDDLIVEVLDSNGKHYGRVLAQVATIAEEPGEKLRWWSIYREPEHELVGKVQLFINYSTAFDENSHLKCGSVAETVAYDLVLEVAMKIQQFQQRNLTLHGPWKWLLTEFASYYGVSDAYTRLRYLSYVMDVATPTADCLTVVHDLLLPVIMKGRSKSTLSHQENRILGEIEDQIEQSFALVFENYKSLDESTPSGIMDVFKPATGVVPLALEPAVKLFSLLHDILSPETQNTLYSYFQAAAKKRSRRHLTETDEYVSGNNEGLLMDAVTVSTAYQKMKSLCMNIRNEIFTDIEIHNQNILPSFIDLPNLSSAIYSAELCCRLRAFLIACPPAGPSPHVTDLVIATADFQRDLACWNIKPVKGGVDAKELFHLYIILWIQDKRLSLLESCKLDKVKWSGVKTQHSTTPFVDEMYERLKGTLNDYVIIICRWPEYTFVLENAIADIEKAILDALEKQYADVLSPLKENLTPKKFGFKYVQKLTKRSVCPYIVPEDLGILLNSMKRMLDILRPNIEQQFKSWGSCIPEGGNTAPGERLSEVTVMLRAKFRNYVQAVIEKLVENTKLQNNTKLKKILQDSKENVIESDIRFKMQALKEQLTSTINHLYTIFEPNVFIASCRGYWDRMGQDVLSFLESRKENRSWYKGSRIAVSILDDTFASQMQQLLGNSLQEKDLEPPRSILEVRSMLCRDASNNKGSNYFY
;
A
#
# COMPACT_ATOMS: atom_id res chain seq x y z
N MET A 1 32.84 -3.37 -34.32
CA MET A 1 33.53 -2.65 -33.22
C MET A 1 32.60 -2.76 -32.02
N GLY A 2 32.79 -3.60 -31.00
CA GLY A 2 34.02 -4.13 -30.40
C GLY A 2 34.53 -3.15 -29.35
N LEU A 3 34.28 -3.43 -28.05
CA LEU A 3 35.16 -3.19 -26.90
C LEU A 3 34.45 -3.53 -25.57
N ASP A 4 35.04 -4.46 -24.82
CA ASP A 4 34.72 -4.89 -23.46
C ASP A 4 34.97 -3.79 -22.40
N PRO A 5 34.40 -3.90 -21.18
CA PRO A 5 34.82 -3.10 -20.03
C PRO A 5 36.08 -3.67 -19.34
N PRO A 6 36.87 -2.83 -18.64
CA PRO A 6 38.19 -3.19 -18.15
C PRO A 6 38.20 -3.89 -16.78
N THR A 7 39.32 -4.58 -16.63
CA THR A 7 39.94 -5.32 -15.55
C THR A 7 40.01 -4.59 -14.20
N GLY A 8 39.71 -5.31 -13.12
CA GLY A 8 40.21 -5.05 -11.77
C GLY A 8 40.83 -6.34 -11.21
N CYS A 9 42.16 -6.45 -11.26
CA CYS A 9 42.94 -7.55 -10.71
C CYS A 9 43.28 -7.34 -9.23
N SER A 10 43.03 -8.40 -8.44
CA SER A 10 43.92 -9.07 -7.47
C SER A 10 44.37 -8.26 -6.22
N PHE A 11 44.30 -8.76 -4.99
CA PHE A 11 44.95 -9.97 -4.47
C PHE A 11 44.52 -10.21 -3.00
N SER A 12 44.31 -11.47 -2.62
CA SER A 12 44.88 -12.16 -1.44
C SER A 12 43.98 -13.29 -0.92
N SER A 13 43.77 -14.33 -1.73
CA SER A 13 43.34 -15.64 -1.22
C SER A 13 44.56 -16.36 -0.62
N LEU A 14 44.56 -16.52 0.70
CA LEU A 14 45.58 -17.23 1.46
C LEU A 14 45.68 -18.70 1.03
N ARG A 15 46.94 -19.12 0.82
CA ARG A 15 47.38 -20.48 0.48
C ARG A 15 47.03 -21.47 1.61
N THR A 16 46.38 -22.57 1.25
CA THR A 16 46.31 -23.82 2.02
C THR A 16 47.38 -24.80 1.53
N PRO A 17 48.04 -25.56 2.43
CA PRO A 17 49.19 -26.39 2.04
C PRO A 17 48.77 -27.72 1.41
N LYS A 18 49.52 -28.11 0.38
CA LYS A 18 49.44 -29.40 -0.31
C LYS A 18 49.74 -30.55 0.65
N ILE A 19 48.72 -31.35 0.98
CA ILE A 19 48.88 -32.66 1.62
C ILE A 19 48.62 -33.74 0.57
N LYS A 20 49.54 -34.72 0.51
CA LYS A 20 49.69 -35.75 -0.52
C LYS A 20 48.43 -36.62 -0.66
N ILE A 21 47.71 -36.43 -1.77
CA ILE A 21 46.50 -37.18 -2.18
C ILE A 21 46.78 -38.66 -2.58
N GLU A 22 48.03 -39.12 -2.47
CA GLU A 22 48.40 -40.50 -2.79
C GLU A 22 48.34 -41.48 -1.61
N SER A 23 48.43 -41.03 -0.34
CA SER A 23 48.27 -41.95 0.80
C SER A 23 46.81 -42.26 1.12
N VAL A 24 45.90 -41.31 0.88
CA VAL A 24 44.46 -41.47 1.13
C VAL A 24 43.79 -42.42 0.12
N ARG A 25 44.31 -42.49 -1.12
CA ARG A 25 43.85 -43.48 -2.12
C ARG A 25 44.26 -44.91 -1.81
N TYR A 26 45.35 -45.13 -1.08
CA TYR A 26 45.82 -46.46 -0.69
C TYR A 26 45.09 -46.99 0.55
N HIS A 27 44.66 -46.12 1.46
CA HIS A 27 43.84 -46.52 2.62
C HIS A 27 42.36 -46.73 2.28
N LEU A 28 41.80 -46.00 1.31
CA LEU A 28 40.43 -46.21 0.82
C LEU A 28 40.27 -47.48 -0.03
N SER A 29 41.33 -47.96 -0.69
CA SER A 29 41.29 -49.23 -1.44
C SER A 29 41.37 -50.46 -0.54
N ASN A 30 42.10 -50.39 0.59
CA ASN A 30 42.16 -51.47 1.59
C ASN A 30 40.90 -51.58 2.49
N MET A 31 40.20 -50.48 2.77
CA MET A 31 38.89 -50.57 3.43
C MET A 31 37.80 -51.13 2.50
N ARG A 32 37.88 -50.86 1.19
CA ARG A 32 36.91 -51.36 0.20
C ARG A 32 37.08 -52.87 -0.09
N SER A 33 38.26 -53.44 0.12
CA SER A 33 38.52 -54.89 -0.02
C SER A 33 38.12 -55.71 1.23
N SER A 34 38.22 -55.15 2.45
CA SER A 34 37.73 -55.82 3.66
C SER A 34 36.20 -55.76 3.83
N ILE A 35 35.56 -54.69 3.36
CA ILE A 35 34.09 -54.57 3.41
C ILE A 35 33.44 -55.44 2.31
N SER A 36 34.14 -55.73 1.20
CA SER A 36 33.63 -56.61 0.14
C SER A 36 33.88 -58.11 0.35
N SER A 37 34.76 -58.51 1.29
CA SER A 37 34.92 -59.91 1.72
C SER A 37 33.91 -60.29 2.81
N GLY A 38 33.60 -59.38 3.75
CA GLY A 38 32.54 -59.56 4.75
C GLY A 38 31.13 -59.64 4.16
N TRP A 39 30.87 -58.91 3.06
CA TRP A 39 29.57 -58.91 2.38
C TRP A 39 29.37 -60.10 1.41
N ARG A 40 30.40 -60.92 1.15
CA ARG A 40 30.30 -62.12 0.30
C ARG A 40 30.04 -63.41 1.10
N ALA A 41 30.06 -63.36 2.43
CA ALA A 41 29.64 -64.46 3.31
C ALA A 41 28.14 -64.40 3.72
N MET A 42 27.46 -63.27 3.47
CA MET A 42 26.03 -63.03 3.77
C MET A 42 25.10 -63.26 2.57
N ARG A 43 25.49 -64.11 1.60
CA ARG A 43 24.63 -64.58 0.51
C ARG A 43 24.79 -66.08 0.29
N LYS A 44 24.06 -66.88 1.06
CA LYS A 44 23.54 -68.20 0.65
C LYS A 44 22.57 -68.78 1.68
N VAL A 45 21.39 -68.19 1.85
CA VAL A 45 20.12 -68.93 2.03
C VAL A 45 19.01 -68.01 1.52
N HIS A 46 18.25 -68.45 0.50
CA HIS A 46 17.06 -67.76 0.01
C HIS A 46 15.82 -68.32 0.71
N PHE A 47 14.88 -67.47 1.10
CA PHE A 47 13.46 -67.81 1.06
C PHE A 47 12.63 -66.57 0.69
N ALA A 48 11.81 -66.70 -0.36
CA ALA A 48 10.99 -65.63 -0.94
C ALA A 48 9.61 -65.56 -0.27
N PRO A 49 9.03 -64.36 -0.05
CA PRO A 49 7.70 -64.21 0.52
C PRO A 49 6.63 -64.24 -0.58
N ARG A 50 5.59 -65.06 -0.41
CA ARG A 50 4.30 -64.87 -1.08
C ARG A 50 3.22 -64.68 -0.01
N VAL A 51 2.60 -63.51 -0.05
CA VAL A 51 1.44 -63.10 0.76
C VAL A 51 0.17 -63.64 0.08
N PRO A 52 -0.86 -64.08 0.83
CA PRO A 52 -2.08 -63.29 0.82
C PRO A 52 -2.82 -63.17 2.17
N ALA A 53 -3.35 -61.96 2.37
CA ALA A 53 -4.61 -61.53 3.00
C ALA A 53 -5.04 -62.02 4.40
N ASN A 54 -5.20 -61.02 5.28
CA ASN A 54 -6.01 -60.97 6.52
C ASN A 54 -5.54 -61.75 7.76
N GLY A 55 -4.99 -61.03 8.75
CA GLY A 55 -4.82 -61.52 10.12
C GLY A 55 -3.88 -60.66 10.97
N SER A 56 -4.24 -60.40 12.23
CA SER A 56 -3.59 -59.48 13.16
C SER A 56 -2.20 -59.93 13.67
N PHE A 57 -1.30 -58.95 13.84
CA PHE A 57 0.05 -59.07 14.39
C PHE A 57 0.06 -59.37 15.90
N SER A 58 0.12 -60.64 16.33
CA SER A 58 0.60 -60.97 17.70
C SER A 58 1.17 -62.39 17.92
N ARG A 59 1.48 -63.18 16.88
CA ARG A 59 1.94 -64.58 17.07
C ARG A 59 3.08 -65.05 16.16
N GLN A 60 4.07 -64.19 15.87
CA GLN A 60 5.24 -64.58 15.05
C GLN A 60 6.63 -64.42 15.70
N SER A 61 6.75 -63.93 16.94
CA SER A 61 8.05 -63.89 17.64
C SER A 61 8.38 -65.14 18.47
N LEU A 62 7.42 -66.05 18.68
CA LEU A 62 7.59 -67.22 19.54
C LEU A 62 8.16 -68.47 18.83
N ALA A 63 8.22 -68.48 17.50
CA ALA A 63 8.74 -69.62 16.73
C ALA A 63 10.25 -69.52 16.37
N TYR A 64 10.84 -68.31 16.43
CA TYR A 64 12.27 -68.12 16.14
C TYR A 64 13.18 -68.39 17.35
N MET A 65 12.63 -68.38 18.56
CA MET A 65 13.36 -68.55 19.82
C MET A 65 13.47 -70.03 20.26
N GLN A 66 12.61 -70.91 19.72
CA GLN A 66 12.60 -72.35 20.06
C GLN A 66 13.53 -73.22 19.19
N ALA A 67 14.18 -72.66 18.15
CA ALA A 67 15.12 -73.40 17.30
C ALA A 67 16.60 -73.21 17.70
N SER A 68 16.95 -72.20 18.52
CA SER A 68 18.32 -71.93 18.96
C SER A 68 18.68 -72.61 20.30
N THR A 69 17.70 -73.14 21.04
CA THR A 69 17.89 -73.76 22.35
C THR A 69 18.27 -75.25 22.31
N GLN A 70 18.27 -75.89 21.13
CA GLN A 70 18.63 -77.31 20.98
C GLN A 70 20.04 -77.58 20.42
N TYR A 71 20.83 -76.57 20.06
CA TYR A 71 22.21 -76.76 19.57
C TYR A 71 23.30 -76.51 20.64
N ILE A 72 23.00 -75.77 21.72
CA ILE A 72 23.97 -75.49 22.81
C ILE A 72 23.89 -76.51 23.96
N LYS A 73 22.93 -77.44 23.93
CA LYS A 73 22.85 -78.55 24.89
C LYS A 73 23.67 -79.80 24.52
N GLN A 74 24.49 -79.74 23.46
CA GLN A 74 25.26 -80.91 22.98
C GLN A 74 26.79 -80.74 22.86
N VAL A 75 27.41 -79.72 23.45
CA VAL A 75 28.89 -79.60 23.45
C VAL A 75 29.49 -79.21 24.81
N SER A 76 28.91 -79.70 25.91
CA SER A 76 29.51 -79.59 27.26
C SER A 76 29.75 -80.96 27.93
N GLY A 77 29.91 -82.01 27.12
CA GLY A 77 30.05 -83.40 27.59
C GLY A 77 31.46 -84.00 27.50
N LEU A 78 32.45 -83.31 26.93
CA LEU A 78 33.76 -83.90 26.66
C LEU A 78 34.89 -82.91 26.91
N LEU A 79 35.40 -82.89 28.15
CA LEU A 79 36.82 -82.71 28.51
C LEU A 79 36.95 -82.65 30.04
N LYS A 80 36.56 -83.74 30.68
CA LYS A 80 37.11 -84.16 31.97
C LYS A 80 38.10 -85.29 31.66
N ILE A 81 39.26 -85.26 32.32
CA ILE A 81 40.34 -86.26 32.46
C ILE A 81 41.67 -85.75 31.89
N GLY A 82 42.63 -85.50 32.78
CA GLY A 82 44.00 -85.17 32.40
C GLY A 82 44.92 -84.67 33.52
N VAL A 83 45.21 -85.55 34.48
CA VAL A 83 46.47 -85.60 35.28
C VAL A 83 46.67 -84.62 36.45
N THR A 84 46.40 -85.17 37.63
CA THR A 84 47.02 -84.88 38.93
C THR A 84 48.54 -85.17 38.93
N SER A 85 49.36 -84.25 39.44
CA SER A 85 50.61 -84.53 40.18
C SER A 85 51.43 -83.25 40.38
N LEU A 86 51.44 -82.67 41.59
CA LEU A 86 52.64 -82.53 42.43
C LEU A 86 52.34 -81.76 43.73
N ARG A 87 52.93 -82.29 44.79
CA ARG A 87 52.76 -81.98 46.20
C ARG A 87 53.51 -80.71 46.64
N SER A 88 52.88 -80.00 47.56
CA SER A 88 53.43 -79.30 48.75
C SER A 88 54.88 -78.79 48.75
N SER A 89 55.06 -77.49 48.95
CA SER A 89 55.88 -76.90 50.02
C SER A 89 55.58 -75.39 50.17
N PRO A 90 55.63 -74.83 51.40
CA PRO A 90 55.34 -73.43 51.67
C PRO A 90 56.61 -72.59 51.50
N SER A 91 56.55 -71.50 50.73
CA SER A 91 57.63 -70.52 50.68
C SER A 91 57.06 -69.11 50.84
N SER A 92 57.43 -68.50 51.95
CA SER A 92 57.32 -67.07 52.23
C SER A 92 57.82 -66.24 51.06
N TYR A 93 56.94 -65.39 50.52
CA TYR A 93 57.33 -64.19 49.80
C TYR A 93 56.56 -63.03 50.43
N ASP A 94 57.29 -62.05 50.94
CA ASP A 94 56.77 -60.72 51.27
C ASP A 94 56.08 -60.15 50.03
N VAL A 95 54.76 -60.04 50.07
CA VAL A 95 53.99 -59.30 49.08
C VAL A 95 53.81 -57.89 49.62
N VAL A 96 54.47 -56.93 48.98
CA VAL A 96 54.20 -55.50 49.13
C VAL A 96 52.70 -55.29 48.90
N GLN A 97 51.99 -54.82 49.92
CA GLN A 97 50.55 -54.60 49.86
C GLN A 97 50.28 -53.38 48.96
N GLU A 98 50.02 -53.61 47.67
CA GLU A 98 49.63 -52.55 46.73
C GLU A 98 48.28 -51.97 47.15
N THR A 99 48.27 -50.72 47.62
CA THR A 99 47.04 -49.98 47.92
C THR A 99 46.44 -49.41 46.64
N TYR A 100 45.35 -50.01 46.17
CA TYR A 100 44.52 -49.51 45.07
C TYR A 100 43.48 -48.51 45.58
N HIS A 101 43.00 -47.62 44.71
CA HIS A 101 41.85 -46.74 44.98
C HIS A 101 40.81 -46.92 43.87
N CYS A 102 39.53 -46.90 44.22
CA CYS A 102 38.44 -46.98 43.25
C CYS A 102 37.72 -45.63 43.16
N PHE A 103 37.49 -45.13 41.96
CA PHE A 103 36.56 -44.04 41.69
C PHE A 103 35.28 -44.62 41.12
N LEU A 104 34.16 -44.40 41.80
CA LEU A 104 32.86 -44.91 41.41
C LEU A 104 31.97 -43.76 40.95
N ARG A 105 31.30 -43.92 39.81
CA ARG A 105 30.31 -42.97 39.31
C ARG A 105 29.27 -43.66 38.44
N LEU A 106 28.09 -43.05 38.30
CA LEU A 106 27.14 -43.45 37.28
C LEU A 106 27.52 -42.82 35.94
N LYS A 107 27.15 -43.47 34.84
CA LYS A 107 27.36 -42.92 33.50
C LYS A 107 26.51 -41.67 33.24
N SER A 108 25.36 -41.57 33.90
CA SER A 108 24.50 -40.38 33.96
C SER A 108 25.10 -39.21 34.76
N SER A 109 25.98 -39.48 35.73
CA SER A 109 26.60 -38.45 36.59
C SER A 109 27.82 -37.78 35.95
N MET A 110 28.11 -36.54 36.35
CA MET A 110 29.27 -35.77 35.88
C MET A 110 30.59 -36.35 36.44
N GLU A 111 31.70 -36.11 35.75
CA GLU A 111 33.02 -36.65 36.15
C GLU A 111 33.50 -36.13 37.52
N GLU A 112 33.04 -34.94 37.91
CA GLU A 112 33.33 -34.30 39.21
C GLU A 112 32.60 -34.96 40.39
N ASP A 113 31.54 -35.73 40.14
CA ASP A 113 30.74 -36.45 41.15
C ASP A 113 31.33 -37.85 41.48
N ALA A 114 32.51 -38.17 40.96
CA ALA A 114 33.15 -39.47 41.17
C ALA A 114 33.62 -39.64 42.62
N ILE A 115 33.26 -40.77 43.22
CA ILE A 115 33.47 -41.02 44.64
C ILE A 115 34.65 -41.94 44.81
N LYS A 116 35.65 -41.46 45.55
CA LYS A 116 36.83 -42.22 45.90
C LYS A 116 36.50 -43.16 47.07
N MET A 117 36.69 -44.46 46.85
CA MET A 117 36.53 -45.50 47.85
C MET A 117 37.80 -46.35 47.94
N GLN A 118 38.13 -46.80 49.15
CA GLN A 118 39.26 -47.69 49.37
C GLN A 118 38.82 -49.17 49.37
N PRO A 119 39.40 -50.05 48.52
CA PRO A 119 39.09 -51.47 48.53
C PRO A 119 39.33 -52.11 49.90
N GLY A 120 38.33 -52.86 50.40
CA GLY A 120 38.40 -53.54 51.70
C GLY A 120 38.12 -52.66 52.92
N SER A 121 37.83 -51.36 52.76
CA SER A 121 37.47 -50.45 53.86
C SER A 121 36.10 -50.73 54.47
N GLY A 122 35.21 -51.41 53.73
CA GLY A 122 33.81 -51.56 54.10
C GLY A 122 32.97 -50.29 53.91
N GLU A 123 33.52 -49.26 53.25
CA GLU A 123 32.77 -48.05 52.88
C GLU A 123 31.56 -48.41 52.00
N THR A 124 30.45 -47.72 52.24
CA THR A 124 29.20 -47.90 51.48
C THR A 124 28.79 -46.57 50.87
N HIS A 125 28.42 -46.58 49.59
CA HIS A 125 27.87 -45.42 48.90
C HIS A 125 26.58 -45.77 48.18
N ILE A 126 25.66 -44.80 48.09
CA ILE A 126 24.33 -44.96 47.50
C ILE A 126 24.27 -44.18 46.19
N PHE A 127 24.02 -44.88 45.09
CA PHE A 127 23.85 -44.29 43.76
C PHE A 127 22.37 -44.31 43.36
N PHE A 128 21.93 -43.28 42.63
CA PHE A 128 20.56 -43.15 42.11
C PHE A 128 20.60 -43.19 40.57
N PRO A 129 20.40 -44.36 39.93
CA PRO A 129 20.44 -44.47 38.48
C PRO A 129 19.19 -43.88 37.83
N ASP A 130 19.35 -43.16 36.71
CA ASP A 130 18.24 -42.51 35.99
C ASP A 130 17.26 -43.51 35.37
N ASN A 131 17.77 -44.67 34.92
CA ASN A 131 17.01 -45.77 34.36
C ASN A 131 17.82 -47.08 34.40
N LEU A 132 17.18 -48.21 34.06
CA LEU A 132 17.84 -49.53 34.02
C LEU A 132 18.97 -49.64 33.00
N GLY A 133 19.04 -48.73 32.01
CA GLY A 133 20.11 -48.66 31.01
C GLY A 133 21.34 -47.86 31.45
N ASP A 134 21.36 -47.34 32.68
CA ASP A 134 22.52 -46.68 33.26
C ASP A 134 23.61 -47.70 33.66
N ASP A 135 24.86 -47.25 33.72
CA ASP A 135 26.04 -48.07 34.02
C ASP A 135 26.78 -47.50 35.24
N LEU A 136 27.06 -48.34 36.24
CA LEU A 136 27.99 -48.02 37.31
C LEU A 136 29.43 -48.24 36.81
N ILE A 137 30.18 -47.15 36.72
CA ILE A 137 31.58 -47.14 36.29
C ILE A 137 32.46 -47.17 37.53
N VAL A 138 33.35 -48.17 37.62
CA VAL A 138 34.36 -48.26 38.68
C VAL A 138 35.74 -48.20 38.04
N GLU A 139 36.43 -47.08 38.23
CA GLU A 139 37.80 -46.86 37.77
C GLU A 139 38.77 -47.22 38.89
N VAL A 140 39.67 -48.16 38.62
CA VAL A 140 40.68 -48.62 39.58
C VAL A 140 42.00 -47.92 39.29
N LEU A 141 42.56 -47.26 40.30
CA LEU A 141 43.85 -46.58 40.26
C LEU A 141 44.86 -47.34 41.11
N ASP A 142 46.11 -47.37 40.66
CA ASP A 142 47.23 -47.89 41.44
C ASP A 142 47.64 -46.93 42.58
N SER A 143 48.62 -47.34 43.39
CA SER A 143 49.14 -46.56 44.52
C SER A 143 49.80 -45.23 44.13
N ASN A 144 50.13 -45.05 42.85
CA ASN A 144 50.68 -43.82 42.29
C ASN A 144 49.62 -42.93 41.63
N GLY A 145 48.33 -43.32 41.69
CA GLY A 145 47.21 -42.59 41.09
C GLY A 145 47.06 -42.79 39.58
N LYS A 146 47.72 -43.80 38.99
CA LYS A 146 47.62 -44.11 37.57
C LYS A 146 46.48 -45.09 37.31
N HIS A 147 45.74 -44.85 36.23
CA HIS A 147 44.63 -45.70 35.80
C HIS A 147 45.09 -47.14 35.49
N TYR A 148 44.61 -48.07 36.30
CA TYR A 148 44.91 -49.50 36.23
C TYR A 148 43.95 -50.22 35.28
N GLY A 149 42.65 -49.91 35.39
CA GLY A 149 41.58 -50.40 34.52
C GLY A 149 40.20 -49.98 35.03
N ARG A 150 39.15 -50.19 34.22
CA ARG A 150 37.77 -49.83 34.53
C ARG A 150 36.83 -51.03 34.53
N VAL A 151 35.74 -50.90 35.25
CA VAL A 151 34.61 -51.84 35.27
C VAL A 151 33.36 -51.08 34.86
N LEU A 152 32.53 -51.71 34.03
CA LEU A 152 31.21 -51.22 33.67
C LEU A 152 30.17 -52.23 34.17
N ALA A 153 29.46 -51.87 35.24
CA ALA A 153 28.41 -52.68 35.82
C ALA A 153 27.03 -52.11 35.43
N GLN A 154 26.36 -52.76 34.48
CA GLN A 154 25.06 -52.31 33.99
C GLN A 154 24.00 -52.47 35.09
N VAL A 155 23.21 -51.43 35.31
CA VAL A 155 22.15 -51.42 36.33
C VAL A 155 21.10 -52.49 36.05
N ALA A 156 20.75 -52.73 34.77
CA ALA A 156 19.88 -53.85 34.36
C ALA A 156 20.40 -55.21 34.85
N THR A 157 21.69 -55.48 34.67
CA THR A 157 22.32 -56.75 35.11
C THR A 157 22.31 -56.89 36.63
N ILE A 158 22.48 -55.79 37.36
CA ILE A 158 22.37 -55.78 38.82
C ILE A 158 20.92 -56.09 39.23
N ALA A 159 19.93 -55.51 38.55
CA ALA A 159 18.52 -55.64 38.84
C ALA A 159 17.93 -57.05 38.55
N GLU A 160 18.45 -57.79 37.58
CA GLU A 160 17.91 -59.11 37.19
C GLU A 160 18.13 -60.22 38.24
N GLU A 161 19.15 -60.12 39.09
CA GLU A 161 19.50 -61.14 40.10
C GLU A 161 19.70 -60.55 41.52
N PRO A 162 18.67 -59.99 42.16
CA PRO A 162 18.79 -59.25 43.43
C PRO A 162 19.21 -60.12 44.64
N GLY A 163 19.18 -61.46 44.51
CA GLY A 163 19.59 -62.40 45.55
C GLY A 163 21.10 -62.51 45.73
N GLU A 164 21.90 -62.19 44.71
CA GLU A 164 23.36 -62.28 44.76
C GLU A 164 23.97 -60.89 45.01
N LYS A 165 24.05 -60.51 46.30
CA LYS A 165 24.54 -59.19 46.74
C LYS A 165 26.03 -58.95 46.49
N LEU A 166 26.79 -59.98 46.16
CA LEU A 166 28.26 -59.96 46.17
C LEU A 166 28.78 -60.57 44.87
N ARG A 167 29.19 -59.72 43.91
CA ARG A 167 29.50 -60.14 42.54
C ARG A 167 30.93 -59.78 42.13
N TRP A 168 31.55 -60.68 41.36
CA TRP A 168 32.86 -60.46 40.76
C TRP A 168 32.73 -59.81 39.39
N TRP A 169 33.36 -58.66 39.21
CA TRP A 169 33.40 -57.91 37.98
C TRP A 169 34.81 -57.93 37.38
N SER A 170 34.89 -58.18 36.09
CA SER A 170 36.15 -58.14 35.33
C SER A 170 36.60 -56.69 35.11
N ILE A 171 37.85 -56.39 35.44
CA ILE A 171 38.48 -55.09 35.21
C ILE A 171 39.15 -55.13 33.83
N TYR A 172 38.81 -54.16 32.98
CA TYR A 172 39.35 -54.04 31.62
C TYR A 172 40.19 -52.78 31.48
N ARG A 173 41.33 -52.87 30.81
CA ARG A 173 42.14 -51.71 30.43
C ARG A 173 41.75 -51.24 29.03
N GLU A 174 41.34 -49.98 28.92
CA GLU A 174 40.97 -49.34 27.65
C GLU A 174 42.13 -48.54 27.08
N PRO A 175 42.25 -48.39 25.75
CA PRO A 175 41.30 -48.79 24.69
C PRO A 175 41.45 -50.23 24.15
N GLU A 176 42.39 -51.01 24.69
CA GLU A 176 42.76 -52.34 24.17
C GLU A 176 41.83 -53.48 24.67
N HIS A 177 40.89 -53.15 25.57
CA HIS A 177 39.94 -54.06 26.21
C HIS A 177 40.60 -55.32 26.82
N GLU A 178 41.80 -55.15 27.35
CA GLU A 178 42.58 -56.24 27.97
C GLU A 178 42.03 -56.53 29.38
N LEU A 179 41.78 -57.81 29.69
CA LEU A 179 41.37 -58.23 31.03
C LEU A 179 42.57 -58.13 31.99
N VAL A 180 42.57 -57.13 32.86
CA VAL A 180 43.69 -56.82 33.76
C VAL A 180 43.46 -57.24 35.21
N GLY A 181 42.24 -57.63 35.58
CA GLY A 181 41.96 -58.10 36.93
C GLY A 181 40.48 -58.37 37.19
N LYS A 182 40.13 -58.59 38.46
CA LYS A 182 38.74 -58.71 38.93
C LYS A 182 38.55 -57.93 40.22
N VAL A 183 37.41 -57.25 40.36
CA VAL A 183 36.98 -56.57 41.60
C VAL A 183 35.71 -57.22 42.11
N GLN A 184 35.58 -57.32 43.42
CA GLN A 184 34.36 -57.80 44.05
C GLN A 184 33.56 -56.61 44.57
N LEU A 185 32.30 -56.47 44.15
CA LEU A 185 31.42 -55.38 44.61
C LEU A 185 30.26 -55.97 45.39
N PHE A 186 30.01 -55.43 46.57
CA PHE A 186 28.77 -55.68 47.31
C PHE A 186 27.75 -54.63 46.89
N ILE A 187 26.74 -55.04 46.12
CA ILE A 187 25.73 -54.15 45.57
C ILE A 187 24.36 -54.64 46.03
N ASN A 188 23.63 -53.77 46.72
CA ASN A 188 22.24 -54.00 47.08
C ASN A 188 21.37 -53.14 46.17
N TYR A 189 20.50 -53.76 45.39
CA TYR A 189 19.55 -53.07 44.53
C TYR A 189 18.13 -53.26 45.05
N SER A 190 17.45 -52.17 45.38
CA SER A 190 16.09 -52.18 45.92
C SER A 190 15.18 -51.29 45.06
N THR A 191 14.06 -51.84 44.60
CA THR A 191 13.04 -51.12 43.81
C THR A 191 11.81 -50.70 44.63
N ALA A 192 11.70 -51.13 45.89
CA ALA A 192 10.57 -50.86 46.77
C ALA A 192 11.03 -50.56 48.21
N PHE A 193 10.33 -49.61 48.85
CA PHE A 193 10.48 -49.24 50.27
C PHE A 193 10.28 -50.48 51.15
N ASP A 194 11.34 -50.93 51.80
CA ASP A 194 11.23 -51.87 52.93
C ASP A 194 11.08 -51.02 54.20
N GLU A 195 9.95 -51.16 54.90
CA GLU A 195 9.52 -50.30 56.03
C GLU A 195 10.48 -50.34 57.25
N ASN A 196 11.52 -51.17 57.23
CA ASN A 196 12.44 -51.38 58.36
C ASN A 196 13.84 -50.77 58.20
N SER A 197 14.07 -49.88 57.23
CA SER A 197 15.34 -49.15 57.12
C SER A 197 15.21 -47.70 57.62
N HIS A 198 15.76 -47.41 58.80
CA HIS A 198 15.90 -46.05 59.36
C HIS A 198 16.91 -45.16 58.60
N LEU A 199 17.21 -45.48 57.34
CA LEU A 199 18.06 -44.66 56.49
C LEU A 199 17.16 -43.60 55.86
N LYS A 200 17.42 -42.32 56.20
CA LYS A 200 16.81 -41.15 55.54
C LYS A 200 16.84 -41.38 54.02
N CYS A 201 15.69 -41.72 53.45
CA CYS A 201 15.51 -41.84 52.01
C CYS A 201 15.73 -40.44 51.41
N GLY A 202 16.45 -40.36 50.28
CA GLY A 202 16.91 -39.08 49.71
C GLY A 202 15.80 -38.19 49.18
N SER A 203 16.20 -36.98 48.77
CA SER A 203 15.45 -35.80 48.28
C SER A 203 14.22 -36.02 47.37
N VAL A 204 14.02 -37.21 46.81
CA VAL A 204 12.88 -37.56 45.94
C VAL A 204 11.63 -37.88 46.76
N ALA A 205 11.75 -38.41 47.98
CA ALA A 205 10.58 -38.73 48.81
C ALA A 205 9.91 -37.47 49.39
N GLU A 206 10.73 -36.50 49.84
CA GLU A 206 10.26 -35.25 50.45
C GLU A 206 9.64 -34.30 49.41
N THR A 207 10.17 -34.29 48.18
CA THR A 207 9.60 -33.50 47.07
C THR A 207 8.23 -34.02 46.65
N VAL A 208 8.05 -35.34 46.57
CA VAL A 208 6.74 -35.97 46.31
C VAL A 208 5.74 -35.69 47.44
N ALA A 209 6.19 -35.71 48.70
CA ALA A 209 5.33 -35.35 49.83
C ALA A 209 4.93 -33.87 49.78
N TYR A 210 5.85 -32.97 49.42
CA TYR A 210 5.55 -31.55 49.22
C TYR A 210 4.52 -31.34 48.10
N ASP A 211 4.66 -32.02 46.97
CA ASP A 211 3.71 -31.98 45.85
C ASP A 211 2.28 -32.31 46.29
N LEU A 212 2.11 -33.36 47.10
CA LEU A 212 0.80 -33.74 47.62
C LEU A 212 0.20 -32.67 48.52
N VAL A 213 0.99 -32.07 49.42
CA VAL A 213 0.53 -30.98 50.29
C VAL A 213 0.16 -29.74 49.47
N LEU A 214 0.94 -29.44 48.43
CA LEU A 214 0.68 -28.33 47.51
C LEU A 214 -0.62 -28.54 46.73
N GLU A 215 -0.82 -29.73 46.18
CA GLU A 215 -2.04 -30.07 45.43
C GLU A 215 -3.29 -29.97 46.32
N VAL A 216 -3.22 -30.45 47.57
CA VAL A 216 -4.32 -30.33 48.54
C VAL A 216 -4.59 -28.86 48.89
N ALA A 217 -3.54 -28.07 49.13
CA ALA A 217 -3.67 -26.64 49.41
C ALA A 217 -4.40 -25.92 48.25
N MET A 218 -4.01 -26.20 47.02
CA MET A 218 -4.60 -25.61 45.81
C MET A 218 -6.06 -26.00 45.62
N LYS A 219 -6.41 -27.28 45.84
CA LYS A 219 -7.81 -27.75 45.75
C LYS A 219 -8.70 -27.08 46.80
N ILE A 220 -8.21 -26.95 48.04
CA ILE A 220 -8.99 -26.35 49.13
C ILE A 220 -9.16 -24.84 48.92
N GLN A 221 -8.16 -24.17 48.37
CA GLN A 221 -8.23 -22.73 48.09
C GLN A 221 -8.88 -22.38 46.75
N GLN A 222 -9.43 -23.36 46.02
CA GLN A 222 -10.09 -23.15 44.72
C GLN A 222 -9.18 -22.37 43.76
N PHE A 223 -7.96 -22.89 43.56
CA PHE A 223 -7.00 -22.34 42.63
C PHE A 223 -7.54 -22.37 41.19
N GLN A 224 -7.55 -21.22 40.51
CA GLN A 224 -8.10 -21.06 39.16
C GLN A 224 -7.51 -19.82 38.47
N GLN A 225 -7.87 -19.57 37.20
CA GLN A 225 -7.35 -18.56 36.26
C GLN A 225 -7.28 -17.08 36.77
N ARG A 226 -7.91 -16.76 37.92
CA ARG A 226 -7.91 -15.42 38.57
C ARG A 226 -7.61 -15.48 40.09
N ASN A 227 -7.29 -16.66 40.60
CA ASN A 227 -6.95 -16.90 41.99
C ASN A 227 -5.66 -17.72 42.03
N LEU A 228 -4.55 -17.04 41.76
CA LEU A 228 -3.23 -17.63 41.56
C LEU A 228 -2.33 -17.50 42.79
N THR A 229 -2.90 -17.19 43.96
CA THR A 229 -2.15 -16.92 45.19
C THR A 229 -2.63 -17.79 46.34
N LEU A 230 -1.70 -18.50 46.97
CA LEU A 230 -1.97 -19.22 48.21
C LEU A 230 -1.93 -18.27 49.40
N HIS A 231 -2.90 -18.39 50.31
CA HIS A 231 -3.02 -17.54 51.49
C HIS A 231 -3.18 -18.35 52.79
N GLY A 232 -2.92 -17.69 53.93
CA GLY A 232 -3.28 -18.21 55.25
C GLY A 232 -2.53 -19.49 55.67
N PRO A 233 -3.20 -20.40 56.41
CA PRO A 233 -2.55 -21.57 57.03
C PRO A 233 -1.83 -22.50 56.05
N TRP A 234 -2.32 -22.63 54.82
CA TRP A 234 -1.70 -23.50 53.82
C TRP A 234 -0.38 -22.94 53.27
N LYS A 235 -0.29 -21.61 53.06
CA LYS A 235 0.97 -20.97 52.67
C LYS A 235 2.03 -21.14 53.76
N TRP A 236 1.62 -20.95 55.02
CA TRP A 236 2.49 -21.19 56.17
C TRP A 236 2.94 -22.65 56.23
N LEU A 237 2.00 -23.61 56.13
CA LEU A 237 2.30 -25.05 56.16
C LEU A 237 3.32 -25.45 55.08
N LEU A 238 3.14 -25.00 53.83
CA LEU A 238 4.07 -25.29 52.74
C LEU A 238 5.47 -24.71 53.00
N THR A 239 5.53 -23.50 53.56
CA THR A 239 6.80 -22.84 53.89
C THR A 239 7.55 -23.59 54.99
N GLU A 240 6.85 -23.95 56.06
CA GLU A 240 7.43 -24.72 57.18
C GLU A 240 7.80 -26.14 56.74
N PHE A 241 6.97 -26.79 55.92
CA PHE A 241 7.26 -28.13 55.37
C PHE A 241 8.54 -28.10 54.55
N ALA A 242 8.66 -27.15 53.61
CA ALA A 242 9.86 -27.04 52.78
C ALA A 242 11.11 -26.77 53.62
N SER A 243 11.02 -25.88 54.62
CA SER A 243 12.14 -25.58 55.52
C SER A 243 12.54 -26.76 56.41
N TYR A 244 11.56 -27.52 56.91
CA TYR A 244 11.81 -28.63 57.84
C TYR A 244 12.38 -29.86 57.13
N TYR A 245 11.87 -30.17 55.94
CA TYR A 245 12.29 -31.33 55.14
C TYR A 245 13.39 -31.02 54.11
N GLY A 246 13.85 -29.76 54.04
CA GLY A 246 14.96 -29.37 53.18
C GLY A 246 14.64 -29.35 51.69
N VAL A 247 13.38 -29.13 51.31
CA VAL A 247 12.98 -28.94 49.91
C VAL A 247 13.50 -27.57 49.44
N SER A 248 14.20 -27.54 48.31
CA SER A 248 14.82 -26.31 47.82
C SER A 248 13.77 -25.26 47.44
N ASP A 249 14.07 -23.99 47.75
CA ASP A 249 13.20 -22.85 47.36
C ASP A 249 12.95 -22.81 45.84
N ALA A 250 13.96 -23.15 45.02
CA ALA A 250 13.80 -23.20 43.56
C ALA A 250 12.82 -24.31 43.13
N TYR A 251 12.89 -25.51 43.72
CA TYR A 251 11.91 -26.57 43.46
C TYR A 251 10.50 -26.15 43.87
N THR A 252 10.31 -25.59 45.07
CA THR A 252 8.97 -25.17 45.53
C THR A 252 8.33 -24.13 44.59
N ARG A 253 9.13 -23.19 44.07
CA ARG A 253 8.68 -22.16 43.12
C ARG A 253 8.39 -22.73 41.75
N LEU A 254 9.29 -23.55 41.20
CA LEU A 254 9.11 -24.19 39.90
C LEU A 254 7.88 -25.10 39.91
N ARG A 255 7.68 -25.85 40.99
CA ARG A 255 6.51 -26.72 41.12
C ARG A 255 5.21 -25.94 41.24
N TYR A 256 5.20 -24.86 42.01
CA TYR A 256 4.03 -23.98 42.05
C TYR A 256 3.76 -23.33 40.68
N LEU A 257 4.82 -22.90 40.00
CA LEU A 257 4.76 -22.30 38.68
C LEU A 257 4.22 -23.28 37.63
N SER A 258 4.55 -24.57 37.68
CA SER A 258 3.98 -25.56 36.74
C SER A 258 2.45 -25.58 36.81
N TYR A 259 1.87 -25.50 38.02
CA TYR A 259 0.43 -25.42 38.18
C TYR A 259 -0.17 -24.06 37.78
N VAL A 260 0.56 -22.96 38.00
CA VAL A 260 0.15 -21.64 37.49
C VAL A 260 0.07 -21.67 35.97
N MET A 261 1.04 -22.29 35.30
CA MET A 261 1.08 -22.38 33.84
C MET A 261 -0.05 -23.26 33.26
N ASP A 262 -0.49 -24.30 33.96
CA ASP A 262 -1.66 -25.12 33.56
C ASP A 262 -2.97 -24.32 33.43
N VAL A 263 -3.08 -23.20 34.16
CA VAL A 263 -4.25 -22.31 34.15
C VAL A 263 -3.90 -20.89 33.69
N ALA A 264 -2.71 -20.69 33.10
CA ALA A 264 -2.24 -19.36 32.75
C ALA A 264 -3.14 -18.72 31.69
N THR A 265 -3.42 -17.43 31.89
CA THR A 265 -4.15 -16.60 30.93
C THR A 265 -3.31 -15.36 30.62
N PRO A 266 -3.46 -14.76 29.43
CA PRO A 266 -2.71 -13.58 29.00
C PRO A 266 -3.21 -12.29 29.71
N THR A 267 -3.13 -12.30 31.04
CA THR A 267 -3.62 -11.25 31.95
C THR A 267 -2.46 -10.68 32.77
N ALA A 268 -2.55 -9.41 33.16
CA ALA A 268 -1.47 -8.73 33.85
C ALA A 268 -1.17 -9.36 35.22
N ASP A 269 -2.20 -9.79 35.95
CA ASP A 269 -2.06 -10.48 37.24
C ASP A 269 -1.35 -11.83 37.08
N CYS A 270 -1.73 -12.63 36.08
CA CYS A 270 -1.08 -13.91 35.83
C CYS A 270 0.38 -13.76 35.43
N LEU A 271 0.69 -12.90 34.46
CA LEU A 271 2.05 -12.71 33.96
C LEU A 271 2.99 -12.12 35.01
N THR A 272 2.47 -11.27 35.90
CA THR A 272 3.25 -10.74 37.03
C THR A 272 3.60 -11.84 38.03
N VAL A 273 2.64 -12.73 38.37
CA VAL A 273 2.90 -13.88 39.25
C VAL A 273 3.94 -14.82 38.64
N VAL A 274 3.86 -15.11 37.33
CA VAL A 274 4.84 -15.92 36.61
C VAL A 274 6.24 -15.29 36.69
N HIS A 275 6.34 -13.99 36.40
CA HIS A 275 7.60 -13.24 36.50
C HIS A 275 8.20 -13.29 37.92
N ASP A 276 7.40 -13.05 38.95
CA ASP A 276 7.88 -13.00 40.34
C ASP A 276 8.33 -14.36 40.88
N LEU A 277 7.73 -15.45 40.40
CA LEU A 277 8.15 -16.81 40.75
C LEU A 277 9.44 -17.23 40.02
N LEU A 278 9.59 -16.80 38.77
CA LEU A 278 10.70 -17.20 37.89
C LEU A 278 11.99 -16.38 38.13
N LEU A 279 11.86 -15.09 38.45
CA LEU A 279 13.01 -14.19 38.65
C LEU A 279 14.06 -14.73 39.64
N PRO A 280 13.70 -15.18 40.87
CA PRO A 280 14.69 -15.72 41.81
C PRO A 280 15.36 -17.00 41.30
N VAL A 281 14.63 -17.85 40.55
CA VAL A 281 15.13 -19.12 40.01
C VAL A 281 16.17 -18.87 38.93
N ILE A 282 15.89 -17.95 38.00
CA ILE A 282 16.82 -17.55 36.93
C ILE A 282 18.08 -16.88 37.49
N MET A 283 17.93 -16.00 38.48
CA MET A 283 19.10 -15.37 39.13
C MET A 283 19.99 -16.41 39.83
N LYS A 284 19.40 -17.44 40.45
CA LYS A 284 20.13 -18.53 41.10
C LYS A 284 20.87 -19.41 40.09
N GLY A 285 20.23 -19.76 38.96
CA GLY A 285 20.86 -20.55 37.89
C GLY A 285 22.00 -19.85 37.15
N ARG A 286 22.00 -18.50 37.10
CA ARG A 286 23.12 -17.70 36.56
C ARG A 286 24.31 -17.58 37.52
N SER A 287 24.13 -17.91 38.79
CA SER A 287 25.19 -17.96 39.81
C SER A 287 25.73 -19.40 39.95
N LYS A 288 26.93 -19.58 40.51
CA LYS A 288 27.63 -20.89 40.62
C LYS A 288 26.88 -22.00 41.41
N SER A 289 25.64 -21.80 41.82
CA SER A 289 24.74 -22.83 42.34
C SER A 289 23.91 -23.42 41.20
N THR A 290 24.38 -24.50 40.59
CA THR A 290 23.67 -25.22 39.54
C THR A 290 22.34 -25.76 40.10
N LEU A 291 21.23 -25.52 39.39
CA LEU A 291 19.94 -26.15 39.69
C LEU A 291 20.08 -27.68 39.58
N SER A 292 19.32 -28.43 40.37
CA SER A 292 19.27 -29.89 40.27
C SER A 292 18.70 -30.35 38.92
N HIS A 293 18.95 -31.60 38.54
CA HIS A 293 18.43 -32.16 37.27
C HIS A 293 16.90 -32.09 37.20
N GLN A 294 16.22 -32.40 38.31
CA GLN A 294 14.75 -32.33 38.40
C GLN A 294 14.23 -30.89 38.23
N GLU A 295 14.88 -29.91 38.88
CA GLU A 295 14.54 -28.49 38.71
C GLU A 295 14.76 -28.01 37.26
N ASN A 296 15.88 -28.39 36.63
CA ASN A 296 16.14 -28.05 35.21
C ASN A 296 15.10 -28.65 34.26
N ARG A 297 14.63 -29.88 34.54
CA ARG A 297 13.58 -30.50 33.74
C ARG A 297 12.26 -29.74 33.84
N ILE A 298 11.84 -29.41 35.07
CA ILE A 298 10.60 -28.64 35.30
C ILE A 298 10.73 -27.24 34.71
N LEU A 299 11.90 -26.59 34.84
CA LEU A 299 12.16 -25.29 34.25
C LEU A 299 12.02 -25.32 32.72
N GLY A 300 12.61 -26.32 32.04
CA GLY A 300 12.46 -26.45 30.59
C GLY A 300 11.01 -26.67 30.14
N GLU A 301 10.24 -27.51 30.86
CA GLU A 301 8.81 -27.70 30.59
C GLU A 301 8.01 -26.40 30.78
N ILE A 302 8.37 -25.58 31.77
CA ILE A 302 7.76 -24.27 32.03
C ILE A 302 8.15 -23.24 30.97
N GLU A 303 9.43 -23.18 30.57
CA GLU A 303 9.91 -22.30 29.52
C GLU A 303 9.12 -22.55 28.21
N ASP A 304 8.94 -23.81 27.82
CA ASP A 304 8.13 -24.17 26.65
C ASP A 304 6.66 -23.69 26.74
N GLN A 305 6.07 -23.70 27.94
CA GLN A 305 4.71 -23.18 28.17
C GLN A 305 4.66 -21.64 28.19
N ILE A 306 5.72 -21.00 28.67
CA ILE A 306 5.86 -19.54 28.65
C ILE A 306 6.03 -19.06 27.21
N GLU A 307 6.78 -19.76 26.36
CA GLU A 307 6.89 -19.44 24.92
C GLU A 307 5.52 -19.45 24.21
N GLN A 308 4.69 -20.45 24.52
CA GLN A 308 3.31 -20.51 24.00
C GLN A 308 2.47 -19.33 24.49
N SER A 309 2.68 -18.92 25.75
CA SER A 309 2.02 -17.76 26.34
C SER A 309 2.48 -16.45 25.69
N PHE A 310 3.78 -16.29 25.37
CA PHE A 310 4.29 -15.14 24.63
C PHE A 310 3.67 -15.04 23.24
N ALA A 311 3.59 -16.15 22.49
CA ALA A 311 2.91 -16.17 21.21
C ALA A 311 1.45 -15.72 21.37
N LEU A 312 0.73 -16.24 22.37
CA LEU A 312 -0.66 -15.86 22.62
C LEU A 312 -0.81 -14.37 22.95
N VAL A 313 0.05 -13.80 23.80
CA VAL A 313 -0.01 -12.40 24.22
C VAL A 313 0.38 -11.47 23.06
N PHE A 314 1.57 -11.66 22.48
CA PHE A 314 2.11 -10.74 21.48
C PHE A 314 1.38 -10.84 20.14
N GLU A 315 0.90 -12.03 19.71
CA GLU A 315 0.10 -12.14 18.49
C GLU A 315 -1.31 -11.54 18.63
N ASN A 316 -1.76 -11.27 19.86
CA ASN A 316 -3.10 -10.76 20.14
C ASN A 316 -3.09 -9.46 20.94
N TYR A 317 -1.99 -8.70 20.98
CA TYR A 317 -1.82 -7.55 21.88
C TYR A 317 -3.00 -6.57 21.88
N LYS A 318 -3.56 -6.17 20.72
CA LYS A 318 -4.73 -5.27 20.67
C LYS A 318 -6.08 -5.88 21.07
N SER A 319 -6.12 -7.18 21.38
CA SER A 319 -7.31 -7.93 21.76
C SER A 319 -7.24 -8.46 23.19
N LEU A 320 -6.19 -8.09 23.93
CA LEU A 320 -6.03 -8.43 25.34
C LEU A 320 -7.05 -7.65 26.16
N ASP A 321 -7.77 -8.34 27.04
CA ASP A 321 -8.84 -7.78 27.86
C ASP A 321 -8.80 -8.36 29.27
N GLU A 322 -8.60 -7.49 30.25
CA GLU A 322 -8.57 -7.89 31.66
C GLU A 322 -9.96 -8.23 32.22
N SER A 323 -11.04 -7.83 31.53
CA SER A 323 -12.40 -8.11 32.00
C SER A 323 -12.88 -9.53 31.63
N THR A 324 -12.24 -10.20 30.67
CA THR A 324 -12.59 -11.56 30.28
C THR A 324 -11.81 -12.60 31.07
N PRO A 325 -12.41 -13.75 31.43
CA PRO A 325 -11.70 -14.81 32.14
C PRO A 325 -10.56 -15.42 31.31
N SER A 326 -10.67 -15.39 29.98
CA SER A 326 -9.66 -15.88 29.03
C SER A 326 -8.51 -14.90 28.79
N GLY A 327 -8.60 -13.64 29.25
CA GLY A 327 -7.63 -12.57 28.95
C GLY A 327 -7.66 -12.06 27.51
N ILE A 328 -8.54 -12.61 26.65
CA ILE A 328 -8.69 -12.24 25.24
C ILE A 328 -10.14 -11.88 24.97
N MET A 329 -10.35 -10.85 24.18
CA MET A 329 -11.67 -10.42 23.74
C MET A 329 -12.26 -11.39 22.69
N ASP A 330 -13.45 -11.92 22.97
CA ASP A 330 -14.16 -12.88 22.10
C ASP A 330 -14.79 -12.22 20.86
N VAL A 331 -15.21 -10.96 20.98
CA VAL A 331 -15.87 -10.19 19.90
C VAL A 331 -14.88 -9.22 19.28
N PHE A 332 -14.76 -9.23 17.95
CA PHE A 332 -13.92 -8.26 17.26
C PHE A 332 -14.46 -6.84 17.46
N LYS A 333 -13.64 -5.97 18.07
CA LYS A 333 -13.91 -4.53 18.17
C LYS A 333 -12.78 -3.74 17.52
N PRO A 334 -13.10 -2.55 16.97
CA PRO A 334 -12.08 -1.59 16.57
C PRO A 334 -11.13 -1.29 17.72
N ALA A 335 -9.86 -1.08 17.41
CA ALA A 335 -8.85 -0.80 18.42
C ALA A 335 -9.25 0.45 19.24
N THR A 336 -9.33 0.28 20.55
CA THR A 336 -9.47 1.36 21.52
C THR A 336 -8.05 1.77 21.86
N GLY A 337 -7.70 3.05 21.71
CA GLY A 337 -6.34 3.60 21.89
C GLY A 337 -5.70 3.46 23.27
N VAL A 338 -6.15 2.49 24.07
CA VAL A 338 -5.67 2.17 25.41
C VAL A 338 -4.69 1.02 25.31
N VAL A 339 -3.54 1.17 25.95
CA VAL A 339 -2.54 0.09 25.99
C VAL A 339 -3.02 -1.04 26.90
N PRO A 340 -3.01 -2.29 26.43
CA PRO A 340 -3.39 -3.42 27.26
C PRO A 340 -2.44 -3.60 28.44
N LEU A 341 -3.01 -3.79 29.63
CA LEU A 341 -2.26 -3.89 30.89
C LEU A 341 -1.33 -5.11 30.93
N ALA A 342 -1.71 -6.22 30.28
CA ALA A 342 -0.90 -7.43 30.20
C ALA A 342 0.37 -7.29 29.33
N LEU A 343 0.46 -6.27 28.47
CA LEU A 343 1.59 -6.12 27.55
C LEU A 343 2.90 -5.77 28.27
N GLU A 344 2.85 -4.92 29.30
CA GLU A 344 4.04 -4.53 30.05
C GLU A 344 4.64 -5.71 30.86
N PRO A 345 3.86 -6.46 31.66
CA PRO A 345 4.35 -7.69 32.31
C PRO A 345 4.92 -8.71 31.32
N ALA A 346 4.31 -8.86 30.13
CA ALA A 346 4.80 -9.77 29.11
C ALA A 346 6.20 -9.37 28.59
N VAL A 347 6.42 -8.09 28.30
CA VAL A 347 7.74 -7.60 27.86
C VAL A 347 8.79 -7.77 28.96
N LYS A 348 8.43 -7.54 30.22
CA LYS A 348 9.33 -7.77 31.36
C LYS A 348 9.71 -9.24 31.50
N LEU A 349 8.73 -10.14 31.39
CA LEU A 349 8.97 -11.60 31.43
C LEU A 349 9.82 -12.07 30.23
N PHE A 350 9.56 -11.56 29.03
CA PHE A 350 10.34 -11.85 27.83
C PHE A 350 11.81 -11.39 27.99
N SER A 351 12.01 -10.21 28.58
CA SER A 351 13.33 -9.65 28.89
C SER A 351 14.11 -10.42 29.94
N LEU A 352 13.42 -11.15 30.82
CA LEU A 352 14.02 -11.99 31.86
C LEU A 352 14.60 -13.28 31.26
N LEU A 353 13.83 -13.92 30.38
CA LEU A 353 14.14 -15.21 29.78
C LEU A 353 15.11 -15.12 28.60
N HIS A 354 14.98 -14.09 27.76
CA HIS A 354 15.77 -13.97 26.56
C HIS A 354 16.82 -12.87 26.61
N ASP A 355 17.90 -13.08 25.87
CA ASP A 355 18.84 -12.02 25.54
C ASP A 355 18.27 -11.12 24.44
N ILE A 356 17.81 -9.93 24.83
CA ILE A 356 17.22 -8.92 23.94
C ILE A 356 18.24 -8.42 22.90
N LEU A 357 19.54 -8.63 23.11
CA LEU A 357 20.59 -8.26 22.16
C LEU A 357 20.83 -9.33 21.09
N SER A 358 20.33 -10.56 21.30
CA SER A 358 20.44 -11.64 20.31
C SER A 358 19.54 -11.35 19.10
N PRO A 359 20.06 -11.46 17.87
CA PRO A 359 19.28 -11.23 16.66
C PRO A 359 18.17 -12.28 16.48
N GLU A 360 18.36 -13.51 16.96
CA GLU A 360 17.34 -14.56 16.94
C GLU A 360 16.12 -14.15 17.78
N THR A 361 16.35 -13.70 19.01
CA THR A 361 15.32 -13.23 19.94
C THR A 361 14.58 -12.00 19.39
N GLN A 362 15.33 -11.04 18.85
CA GLN A 362 14.74 -9.83 18.23
C GLN A 362 13.82 -10.21 17.07
N ASN A 363 14.25 -11.14 16.21
CA ASN A 363 13.44 -11.63 15.09
C ASN A 363 12.20 -12.37 15.56
N THR A 364 12.29 -13.18 16.62
CA THR A 364 11.13 -13.88 17.20
C THR A 364 10.08 -12.88 17.68
N LEU A 365 10.47 -11.90 18.50
CA LEU A 365 9.53 -10.88 18.99
C LEU A 365 8.93 -10.05 17.85
N TYR A 366 9.76 -9.66 16.88
CA TYR A 366 9.31 -8.98 15.66
C TYR A 366 8.28 -9.81 14.87
N SER A 367 8.49 -11.14 14.78
CA SER A 367 7.59 -12.05 14.07
C SER A 367 6.21 -12.16 14.72
N TYR A 368 6.12 -12.09 16.06
CA TYR A 368 4.83 -12.10 16.75
C TYR A 368 4.00 -10.85 16.43
N PHE A 369 4.60 -9.66 16.48
CA PHE A 369 3.89 -8.42 16.10
C PHE A 369 3.52 -8.40 14.61
N GLN A 370 4.36 -8.97 13.73
CA GLN A 370 4.03 -9.17 12.32
C GLN A 370 2.82 -10.10 12.16
N ALA A 371 2.77 -11.22 12.89
CA ALA A 371 1.65 -12.15 12.88
C ALA A 371 0.36 -11.50 13.40
N ALA A 372 0.46 -10.69 14.46
CA ALA A 372 -0.64 -9.91 15.02
C ALA A 372 -1.25 -8.93 13.99
N ALA A 373 -0.40 -8.14 13.33
CA ALA A 373 -0.83 -7.18 12.32
C ALA A 373 -1.53 -7.89 11.15
N LYS A 374 -0.95 -8.99 10.64
CA LYS A 374 -1.58 -9.84 9.59
C LYS A 374 -2.89 -10.45 10.04
N LYS A 375 -3.01 -10.88 11.30
CA LYS A 375 -4.25 -11.45 11.86
C LYS A 375 -5.36 -10.41 11.93
N ARG A 376 -5.05 -9.19 12.41
CA ARG A 376 -6.01 -8.07 12.45
C ARG A 376 -6.39 -7.58 11.06
N SER A 377 -5.42 -7.46 10.16
CA SER A 377 -5.69 -7.05 8.77
C SER A 377 -6.65 -8.02 8.10
N ARG A 378 -6.37 -9.34 8.15
CA ARG A 378 -7.27 -10.37 7.62
C ARG A 378 -8.70 -10.24 8.13
N ARG A 379 -8.91 -9.97 9.44
CA ARG A 379 -10.26 -9.77 10.01
C ARG A 379 -10.97 -8.58 9.37
N HIS A 380 -10.32 -7.42 9.28
CA HIS A 380 -10.90 -6.25 8.60
C HIS A 380 -11.21 -6.51 7.13
N LEU A 381 -10.37 -7.28 6.44
CA LEU A 381 -10.56 -7.61 5.04
C LEU A 381 -11.77 -8.53 4.80
N THR A 382 -12.09 -9.44 5.73
CA THR A 382 -13.23 -10.38 5.57
C THR A 382 -14.57 -9.69 5.36
N GLU A 383 -14.78 -8.52 5.96
CA GLU A 383 -16.01 -7.72 5.79
C GLU A 383 -16.23 -7.23 4.35
N THR A 384 -15.19 -7.28 3.52
CA THR A 384 -15.21 -6.79 2.13
C THR A 384 -15.00 -7.90 1.10
N ASP A 385 -14.89 -9.17 1.52
CA ASP A 385 -14.61 -10.30 0.63
C ASP A 385 -15.71 -10.48 -0.43
N GLU A 386 -16.96 -10.20 -0.07
CA GLU A 386 -18.13 -10.30 -0.96
C GLU A 386 -18.01 -9.42 -2.22
N TYR A 387 -17.26 -8.32 -2.17
CA TYR A 387 -17.07 -7.39 -3.29
C TYR A 387 -15.82 -7.67 -4.13
N VAL A 388 -15.01 -8.65 -3.73
CA VAL A 388 -13.72 -8.98 -4.37
C VAL A 388 -13.72 -10.38 -4.97
N SER A 389 -14.50 -11.32 -4.42
CA SER A 389 -14.66 -12.65 -4.99
C SER A 389 -15.38 -12.56 -6.34
N GLY A 390 -14.74 -13.03 -7.41
CA GLY A 390 -15.20 -12.96 -8.81
C GLY A 390 -16.46 -13.76 -9.16
N ASN A 391 -17.32 -14.09 -8.20
CA ASN A 391 -18.56 -14.84 -8.44
C ASN A 391 -19.74 -13.97 -8.92
N ASN A 392 -19.55 -12.65 -9.09
CA ASN A 392 -20.58 -11.76 -9.66
C ASN A 392 -20.51 -11.68 -11.19
N GLU A 393 -20.29 -12.82 -11.86
CA GLU A 393 -20.54 -12.94 -13.30
C GLU A 393 -22.06 -12.90 -13.55
N GLY A 394 -22.61 -11.71 -13.80
CA GLY A 394 -23.83 -11.57 -14.58
C GLY A 394 -25.05 -10.91 -13.95
N LEU A 395 -25.00 -10.41 -12.71
CA LEU A 395 -26.05 -9.50 -12.22
C LEU A 395 -25.55 -8.05 -12.35
N LEU A 396 -26.27 -7.26 -13.14
CA LEU A 396 -26.24 -5.80 -13.09
C LEU A 396 -26.31 -5.39 -11.60
N MET A 397 -25.16 -5.05 -11.01
CA MET A 397 -25.10 -4.51 -9.66
C MET A 397 -25.99 -3.27 -9.65
N ASP A 398 -27.06 -3.32 -8.86
CA ASP A 398 -27.93 -2.16 -8.67
C ASP A 398 -27.12 -0.97 -8.12
N ALA A 399 -27.55 0.25 -8.43
CA ALA A 399 -26.86 1.48 -8.02
C ALA A 399 -26.68 1.55 -6.50
N VAL A 400 -27.62 0.97 -5.74
CA VAL A 400 -27.54 0.86 -4.28
C VAL A 400 -26.42 -0.07 -3.83
N THR A 401 -26.24 -1.21 -4.51
CA THR A 401 -25.19 -2.18 -4.19
C THR A 401 -23.81 -1.61 -4.48
N VAL A 402 -23.64 -0.91 -5.61
CA VAL A 402 -22.38 -0.22 -5.93
C VAL A 402 -22.09 0.86 -4.89
N SER A 403 -23.06 1.72 -4.55
CA SER A 403 -22.87 2.74 -3.51
C SER A 403 -22.42 2.14 -2.18
N THR A 404 -23.07 1.05 -1.75
CA THR A 404 -22.76 0.34 -0.50
C THR A 404 -21.36 -0.25 -0.54
N ALA A 405 -20.95 -0.86 -1.64
CA ALA A 405 -19.62 -1.45 -1.81
C ALA A 405 -18.51 -0.39 -1.67
N TYR A 406 -18.67 0.78 -2.29
CA TYR A 406 -17.71 1.89 -2.18
C TYR A 406 -17.66 2.47 -0.77
N GLN A 407 -18.81 2.60 -0.08
CA GLN A 407 -18.85 3.05 1.31
C GLN A 407 -18.19 2.04 2.26
N LYS A 408 -18.37 0.73 2.03
CA LYS A 408 -17.67 -0.32 2.78
C LYS A 408 -16.16 -0.24 2.58
N MET A 409 -15.71 -0.06 1.34
CA MET A 409 -14.28 0.12 1.04
C MET A 409 -13.70 1.38 1.69
N LYS A 410 -14.45 2.49 1.70
CA LYS A 410 -14.09 3.71 2.45
C LYS A 410 -13.94 3.43 3.95
N SER A 411 -14.89 2.69 4.54
CA SER A 411 -14.83 2.33 5.95
C SER A 411 -13.62 1.45 6.27
N LEU A 412 -13.22 0.56 5.35
CA LEU A 412 -12.00 -0.24 5.49
C LEU A 412 -10.74 0.63 5.54
N CYS A 413 -10.62 1.64 4.66
CA CYS A 413 -9.51 2.60 4.72
C CYS A 413 -9.43 3.29 6.08
N MET A 414 -10.57 3.74 6.61
CA MET A 414 -10.65 4.42 7.92
C MET A 414 -10.34 3.47 9.08
N ASN A 415 -10.81 2.23 9.03
CA ASN A 415 -10.54 1.23 10.06
C ASN A 415 -9.04 0.90 10.12
N ILE A 416 -8.41 0.65 8.97
CA ILE A 416 -6.97 0.37 8.90
C ILE A 416 -6.13 1.59 9.32
N ARG A 417 -6.56 2.80 8.95
CA ARG A 417 -5.97 4.04 9.44
C ARG A 417 -5.99 4.12 10.98
N ASN A 418 -7.12 3.81 11.59
CA ASN A 418 -7.27 3.84 13.04
C ASN A 418 -6.43 2.75 13.71
N GLU A 419 -6.28 1.58 13.10
CA GLU A 419 -5.38 0.52 13.59
C GLU A 419 -3.92 1.01 13.69
N ILE A 420 -3.42 1.68 12.65
CA ILE A 420 -2.06 2.26 12.66
C ILE A 420 -1.95 3.35 13.71
N PHE A 421 -2.98 4.18 13.86
CA PHE A 421 -3.00 5.21 14.89
C PHE A 421 -2.90 4.61 16.30
N THR A 422 -3.63 3.54 16.59
CA THR A 422 -3.49 2.83 17.88
C THR A 422 -2.11 2.24 18.09
N ASP A 423 -1.42 1.81 17.02
CA ASP A 423 -0.04 1.32 17.12
C ASP A 423 0.95 2.43 17.45
N ILE A 424 0.70 3.64 16.96
CA ILE A 424 1.43 4.84 17.33
C ILE A 424 1.21 5.15 18.82
N GLU A 425 -0.04 5.10 19.30
CA GLU A 425 -0.36 5.34 20.72
C GLU A 425 0.32 4.32 21.65
N ILE A 426 0.29 3.02 21.29
CA ILE A 426 0.97 1.96 22.05
C ILE A 426 2.49 2.17 22.05
N HIS A 427 3.07 2.49 20.90
CA HIS A 427 4.51 2.72 20.77
C HIS A 427 4.98 3.92 21.62
N ASN A 428 4.18 5.00 21.67
CA ASN A 428 4.50 6.21 22.42
C ASN A 428 4.53 6.01 23.95
N GLN A 429 3.97 4.91 24.48
CA GLN A 429 4.09 4.57 25.90
C GLN A 429 5.45 3.97 26.28
N ASN A 430 6.35 3.73 25.32
CA ASN A 430 7.71 3.23 25.54
C ASN A 430 7.79 1.89 26.29
N ILE A 431 6.78 1.03 26.15
CA ILE A 431 6.73 -0.30 26.76
C ILE A 431 7.58 -1.30 25.97
N LEU A 432 7.66 -1.13 24.65
CA LEU A 432 8.37 -2.04 23.75
C LEU A 432 9.88 -1.71 23.69
N PRO A 433 10.75 -2.73 23.48
CA PRO A 433 12.17 -2.50 23.25
C PRO A 433 12.43 -1.57 22.05
N SER A 434 13.53 -0.82 22.11
CA SER A 434 13.87 0.22 21.12
C SER A 434 14.08 -0.27 19.68
N PHE A 435 14.33 -1.57 19.48
CA PHE A 435 14.47 -2.14 18.14
C PHE A 435 13.12 -2.39 17.45
N ILE A 436 12.00 -2.31 18.17
CA ILE A 436 10.65 -2.50 17.64
C ILE A 436 10.02 -1.16 17.31
N ASP A 437 10.08 -0.79 16.03
CA ASP A 437 9.28 0.29 15.46
C ASP A 437 7.90 -0.24 15.06
N LEU A 438 7.00 -0.33 16.04
CA LEU A 438 5.65 -0.89 15.86
C LEU A 438 4.86 -0.13 14.77
N PRO A 439 4.89 1.23 14.71
CA PRO A 439 4.20 1.97 13.66
C PRO A 439 4.70 1.65 12.25
N ASN A 440 6.01 1.61 12.01
CA ASN A 440 6.53 1.28 10.67
C ASN A 440 6.29 -0.19 10.31
N LEU A 441 6.38 -1.12 11.28
CA LEU A 441 6.09 -2.54 11.06
C LEU A 441 4.63 -2.78 10.66
N SER A 442 3.69 -2.28 11.46
CA SER A 442 2.25 -2.47 11.26
C SER A 442 1.76 -1.79 9.98
N SER A 443 2.14 -0.53 9.78
CA SER A 443 1.76 0.24 8.58
C SER A 443 2.26 -0.37 7.28
N ALA A 444 3.45 -0.99 7.27
CA ALA A 444 3.95 -1.69 6.08
C ALA A 444 3.04 -2.85 5.65
N ILE A 445 2.57 -3.63 6.62
CA ILE A 445 1.67 -4.77 6.38
C ILE A 445 0.29 -4.26 5.98
N TYR A 446 -0.28 -3.36 6.78
CA TYR A 446 -1.60 -2.80 6.56
C TYR A 446 -1.72 -2.06 5.22
N SER A 447 -0.72 -1.24 4.87
CA SER A 447 -0.70 -0.48 3.61
C SER A 447 -0.58 -1.41 2.40
N ALA A 448 0.26 -2.45 2.47
CA ALA A 448 0.40 -3.43 1.39
C ALA A 448 -0.89 -4.24 1.19
N GLU A 449 -1.49 -4.74 2.27
CA GLU A 449 -2.73 -5.53 2.20
C GLU A 449 -3.93 -4.68 1.76
N LEU A 450 -4.06 -3.44 2.26
CA LEU A 450 -5.08 -2.49 1.82
C LEU A 450 -4.92 -2.15 0.33
N CYS A 451 -3.69 -1.91 -0.13
CA CYS A 451 -3.44 -1.60 -1.53
C CYS A 451 -3.83 -2.77 -2.45
N CYS A 452 -3.44 -4.00 -2.10
CA CYS A 452 -3.86 -5.20 -2.82
C CYS A 452 -5.38 -5.36 -2.84
N ARG A 453 -6.04 -5.11 -1.71
CA ARG A 453 -7.51 -5.15 -1.59
C ARG A 453 -8.20 -4.11 -2.47
N LEU A 454 -7.73 -2.85 -2.42
CA LEU A 454 -8.26 -1.76 -3.24
C LEU A 454 -8.09 -2.05 -4.73
N ARG A 455 -6.93 -2.56 -5.16
CA ARG A 455 -6.72 -2.97 -6.57
C ARG A 455 -7.71 -4.04 -7.00
N ALA A 456 -7.86 -5.11 -6.20
CA ALA A 456 -8.78 -6.19 -6.52
C ALA A 456 -10.23 -5.70 -6.56
N PHE A 457 -10.62 -4.83 -5.64
CA PHE A 457 -11.94 -4.20 -5.62
C PHE A 457 -12.20 -3.31 -6.85
N LEU A 458 -11.26 -2.44 -7.23
CA LEU A 458 -11.43 -1.56 -8.40
C LEU A 458 -11.47 -2.35 -9.72
N ILE A 459 -10.87 -3.54 -9.76
CA ILE A 459 -10.98 -4.46 -10.90
C ILE A 459 -12.37 -5.13 -10.90
N ALA A 460 -12.86 -5.60 -9.76
CA ALA A 460 -14.16 -6.27 -9.65
C ALA A 460 -15.35 -5.31 -9.80
N CYS A 461 -15.23 -4.09 -9.27
CA CYS A 461 -16.26 -3.06 -9.26
C CYS A 461 -15.71 -1.75 -9.88
N PRO A 462 -15.45 -1.72 -11.21
CA PRO A 462 -14.81 -0.59 -11.85
C PRO A 462 -15.67 0.68 -11.75
N PRO A 463 -15.10 1.81 -11.32
CA PRO A 463 -15.81 3.07 -11.23
C PRO A 463 -16.13 3.64 -12.62
N ALA A 464 -17.39 3.93 -12.89
CA ALA A 464 -17.84 4.52 -14.16
C ALA A 464 -17.56 6.03 -14.28
N GLY A 465 -17.25 6.70 -13.17
CA GLY A 465 -16.97 8.13 -13.12
C GLY A 465 -16.82 8.65 -11.68
N PRO A 466 -16.53 9.95 -11.51
CA PRO A 466 -16.32 10.61 -10.21
C PRO A 466 -17.63 10.86 -9.43
N SER A 467 -18.45 9.82 -9.23
CA SER A 467 -19.66 9.92 -8.41
C SER A 467 -19.31 10.21 -6.94
N PRO A 468 -20.24 10.73 -6.11
CA PRO A 468 -19.94 11.08 -4.71
C PRO A 468 -19.28 9.96 -3.90
N HIS A 469 -19.75 8.72 -4.04
CA HIS A 469 -19.22 7.56 -3.32
C HIS A 469 -17.82 7.13 -3.80
N VAL A 470 -17.55 7.28 -5.11
CA VAL A 470 -16.22 7.03 -5.69
C VAL A 470 -15.25 8.10 -5.21
N THR A 471 -15.67 9.36 -5.25
CA THR A 471 -14.86 10.51 -4.82
C THR A 471 -14.55 10.45 -3.32
N ASP A 472 -15.50 10.01 -2.49
CA ASP A 472 -15.28 9.71 -1.07
C ASP A 472 -14.19 8.65 -0.84
N LEU A 473 -14.17 7.60 -1.66
CA LEU A 473 -13.13 6.56 -1.57
C LEU A 473 -11.76 7.11 -2.02
N VAL A 474 -11.73 7.92 -3.08
CA VAL A 474 -10.51 8.61 -3.54
C VAL A 474 -9.97 9.51 -2.43
N ILE A 475 -10.83 10.27 -1.76
CA ILE A 475 -10.50 11.10 -0.60
C ILE A 475 -9.89 10.24 0.52
N ALA A 476 -10.59 9.19 0.95
CA ALA A 476 -10.13 8.34 2.04
C ALA A 476 -8.78 7.67 1.74
N THR A 477 -8.57 7.20 0.50
CA THR A 477 -7.31 6.58 0.07
C THR A 477 -6.16 7.59 0.04
N ALA A 478 -6.40 8.79 -0.49
CA ALA A 478 -5.39 9.85 -0.52
C ALA A 478 -5.08 10.39 0.88
N ASP A 479 -6.09 10.51 1.74
CA ASP A 479 -5.91 10.94 3.13
C ASP A 479 -5.15 9.90 3.95
N PHE A 480 -5.40 8.61 3.74
CA PHE A 480 -4.59 7.54 4.33
C PHE A 480 -3.11 7.69 3.98
N GLN A 481 -2.77 7.88 2.69
CA GLN A 481 -1.38 8.08 2.26
C GLN A 481 -0.76 9.35 2.85
N ARG A 482 -1.51 10.44 2.91
CA ARG A 482 -1.07 11.70 3.53
C ARG A 482 -0.82 11.53 5.03
N ASP A 483 -1.69 10.83 5.73
CA ASP A 483 -1.56 10.62 7.18
C ASP A 483 -0.32 9.79 7.52
N LEU A 484 0.00 8.76 6.73
CA LEU A 484 1.26 8.01 6.88
C LEU A 484 2.48 8.94 6.77
N ALA A 485 2.48 9.85 5.80
CA ALA A 485 3.56 10.83 5.65
C ALA A 485 3.61 11.82 6.84
N CYS A 486 2.46 12.28 7.32
CA CYS A 486 2.37 13.15 8.50
C CYS A 486 2.84 12.46 9.80
N TRP A 487 2.70 11.14 9.90
CA TRP A 487 3.18 10.34 11.03
C TRP A 487 4.66 9.92 10.91
N ASN A 488 5.40 10.45 9.92
CA ASN A 488 6.78 10.08 9.62
C ASN A 488 6.99 8.57 9.34
N ILE A 489 5.96 7.89 8.85
CA ILE A 489 6.03 6.48 8.45
C ILE A 489 6.65 6.39 7.06
N LYS A 490 7.60 5.48 6.87
CA LYS A 490 8.29 5.32 5.60
C LYS A 490 7.37 4.71 4.55
N PRO A 491 7.34 5.23 3.30
CA PRO A 491 6.58 4.61 2.23
C PRO A 491 7.15 3.22 1.91
N VAL A 492 6.27 2.25 1.76
CA VAL A 492 6.63 0.84 1.53
C VAL A 492 6.34 0.46 0.09
N LYS A 493 7.23 -0.31 -0.52
CA LYS A 493 7.05 -0.82 -1.88
C LYS A 493 5.80 -1.71 -1.94
N GLY A 494 4.86 -1.34 -2.80
CA GLY A 494 3.58 -2.05 -2.93
C GLY A 494 2.49 -1.58 -1.95
N GLY A 495 2.78 -0.59 -1.10
CA GLY A 495 1.79 0.09 -0.27
C GLY A 495 0.84 0.97 -1.08
N VAL A 496 -0.09 1.63 -0.39
CA VAL A 496 -1.11 2.48 -0.99
C VAL A 496 -0.46 3.68 -1.69
N ASP A 497 -0.65 3.74 -3.01
CA ASP A 497 -0.44 4.93 -3.83
C ASP A 497 -1.78 5.31 -4.45
N ALA A 498 -2.42 6.33 -3.88
CA ALA A 498 -3.75 6.75 -4.32
C ALA A 498 -3.73 7.25 -5.76
N LYS A 499 -2.67 7.93 -6.20
CA LYS A 499 -2.59 8.47 -7.56
C LYS A 499 -2.53 7.32 -8.56
N GLU A 500 -1.63 6.37 -8.36
CA GLU A 500 -1.46 5.21 -9.24
C GLU A 500 -2.72 4.32 -9.28
N LEU A 501 -3.39 4.12 -8.13
CA LEU A 501 -4.62 3.32 -8.06
C LEU A 501 -5.75 3.87 -8.95
N PHE A 502 -5.91 5.20 -8.99
CA PHE A 502 -7.02 5.84 -9.71
C PHE A 502 -6.61 6.42 -11.07
N HIS A 503 -5.31 6.50 -11.39
CA HIS A 503 -4.81 7.21 -12.57
C HIS A 503 -5.46 6.74 -13.88
N LEU A 504 -5.46 5.43 -14.12
CA LEU A 504 -6.04 4.85 -15.34
C LEU A 504 -7.53 5.21 -15.47
N TYR A 505 -8.28 5.09 -14.38
CA TYR A 505 -9.71 5.39 -14.36
C TYR A 505 -9.98 6.88 -14.62
N ILE A 506 -9.23 7.78 -13.99
CA ILE A 506 -9.38 9.24 -14.18
C ILE A 506 -9.16 9.63 -15.64
N ILE A 507 -8.09 9.12 -16.26
CA ILE A 507 -7.80 9.38 -17.68
C ILE A 507 -8.93 8.86 -18.57
N LEU A 508 -9.42 7.64 -18.31
CA LEU A 508 -10.54 7.07 -19.05
C LEU A 508 -11.83 7.87 -18.85
N TRP A 509 -12.17 8.28 -17.63
CA TRP A 509 -13.37 9.10 -17.37
C TRP A 509 -13.32 10.43 -18.12
N ILE A 510 -12.16 11.10 -18.16
CA ILE A 510 -11.99 12.34 -18.91
C ILE A 510 -12.18 12.08 -20.41
N GLN A 511 -11.62 11.00 -20.95
CA GLN A 511 -11.79 10.65 -22.36
C GLN A 511 -13.22 10.25 -22.71
N ASP A 512 -13.89 9.44 -21.89
CA ASP A 512 -15.27 9.02 -22.11
C ASP A 512 -16.25 10.20 -22.05
N LYS A 513 -16.05 11.11 -21.08
CA LYS A 513 -16.83 12.36 -21.00
C LYS A 513 -16.55 13.26 -22.20
N ARG A 514 -15.29 13.37 -22.63
CA ARG A 514 -14.92 14.10 -23.84
C ARG A 514 -15.66 13.53 -25.06
N LEU A 515 -15.62 12.22 -25.27
CA LEU A 515 -16.29 11.55 -26.39
C LEU A 515 -17.81 11.73 -26.35
N SER A 516 -18.43 11.57 -25.17
CA SER A 516 -19.87 11.75 -24.98
C SER A 516 -20.34 13.19 -25.28
N LEU A 517 -19.56 14.19 -24.87
CA LEU A 517 -19.84 15.60 -25.17
C LEU A 517 -19.61 15.92 -26.65
N LEU A 518 -18.55 15.37 -27.27
CA LEU A 518 -18.31 15.50 -28.71
C LEU A 518 -19.42 14.84 -29.54
N GLU A 519 -19.96 13.72 -29.09
CA GLU A 519 -21.12 13.09 -29.72
C GLU A 519 -22.39 13.94 -29.58
N SER A 520 -22.57 14.60 -28.44
CA SER A 520 -23.67 15.56 -28.23
C SER A 520 -23.58 16.77 -29.17
N CYS A 521 -22.38 17.11 -29.68
CA CYS A 521 -22.20 18.15 -30.69
C CYS A 521 -22.58 17.69 -32.11
N LYS A 522 -22.80 16.39 -32.37
CA LYS A 522 -23.18 15.90 -33.71
C LYS A 522 -24.64 16.25 -34.02
N LEU A 523 -24.89 16.58 -35.28
CA LEU A 523 -26.13 17.21 -35.78
C LEU A 523 -27.38 16.31 -35.78
N ASP A 524 -27.27 15.04 -35.40
CA ASP A 524 -28.26 14.01 -35.77
C ASP A 524 -29.55 14.00 -34.93
N LYS A 525 -29.70 14.87 -33.91
CA LYS A 525 -30.88 14.80 -33.02
C LYS A 525 -31.90 15.94 -33.19
N VAL A 526 -31.53 17.19 -33.47
CA VAL A 526 -32.46 18.33 -33.63
C VAL A 526 -31.84 19.45 -34.48
N LYS A 527 -32.57 19.96 -35.49
CA LYS A 527 -32.20 21.22 -36.18
C LYS A 527 -32.70 22.41 -35.35
N TRP A 528 -31.79 23.15 -34.72
CA TRP A 528 -32.12 24.29 -33.84
C TRP A 528 -32.39 25.61 -34.58
N SER A 529 -32.46 25.60 -35.91
CA SER A 529 -32.76 26.80 -36.72
C SER A 529 -34.15 27.34 -36.36
N GLY A 530 -34.25 28.64 -36.05
CA GLY A 530 -35.49 29.30 -35.67
C GLY A 530 -35.91 29.21 -34.19
N VAL A 531 -35.20 28.46 -33.34
CA VAL A 531 -35.48 28.40 -31.89
C VAL A 531 -34.59 29.41 -31.16
N LYS A 532 -35.20 30.40 -30.49
CA LYS A 532 -34.48 31.45 -29.75
C LYS A 532 -34.71 31.39 -28.25
N THR A 533 -33.66 31.66 -27.49
CA THR A 533 -33.71 31.88 -26.03
C THR A 533 -34.11 33.32 -25.70
N GLN A 534 -34.18 33.66 -24.41
CA GLN A 534 -34.43 35.04 -23.94
C GLN A 534 -33.37 36.05 -24.41
N HIS A 535 -32.18 35.60 -24.83
CA HIS A 535 -31.07 36.44 -25.30
C HIS A 535 -30.89 36.39 -26.82
N SER A 536 -31.91 35.97 -27.56
CA SER A 536 -31.83 35.80 -29.01
C SER A 536 -30.66 34.89 -29.43
N THR A 537 -30.30 33.90 -28.60
CA THR A 537 -29.25 32.90 -28.85
C THR A 537 -29.85 31.53 -29.13
N THR A 538 -29.04 30.61 -29.66
CA THR A 538 -29.44 29.20 -29.80
C THR A 538 -29.39 28.50 -28.44
N PRO A 539 -30.41 27.72 -28.05
CA PRO A 539 -30.40 26.94 -26.82
C PRO A 539 -29.28 25.88 -26.78
N PHE A 540 -28.81 25.43 -27.95
CA PHE A 540 -27.73 24.44 -28.08
C PHE A 540 -26.45 24.89 -27.36
N VAL A 541 -26.06 26.16 -27.50
CA VAL A 541 -24.83 26.68 -26.91
C VAL A 541 -24.95 26.72 -25.38
N ASP A 542 -26.05 27.27 -24.86
CA ASP A 542 -26.28 27.36 -23.42
C ASP A 542 -26.35 25.95 -22.78
N GLU A 543 -27.05 25.00 -23.41
CA GLU A 543 -27.12 23.61 -22.95
C GLU A 543 -25.74 22.93 -22.90
N MET A 544 -24.93 23.09 -23.94
CA MET A 544 -23.59 22.50 -23.98
C MET A 544 -22.66 23.10 -22.92
N TYR A 545 -22.73 24.41 -22.68
CA TYR A 545 -21.93 25.06 -21.63
C TYR A 545 -22.39 24.69 -20.22
N GLU A 546 -23.68 24.47 -19.98
CA GLU A 546 -24.17 23.93 -18.71
C GLU A 546 -23.68 22.49 -18.49
N ARG A 547 -23.67 21.65 -19.53
CA ARG A 547 -23.08 20.30 -19.45
C ARG A 547 -21.57 20.32 -19.20
N LEU A 548 -20.85 21.27 -19.82
CA LEU A 548 -19.43 21.49 -19.56
C LEU A 548 -19.19 21.88 -18.10
N LYS A 549 -19.97 22.84 -17.58
CA LYS A 549 -19.90 23.28 -16.18
C LYS A 549 -20.19 22.14 -15.21
N GLY A 550 -21.23 21.34 -15.48
CA GLY A 550 -21.52 20.13 -14.70
C GLY A 550 -20.34 19.16 -14.69
N THR A 551 -19.75 18.90 -15.86
CA THR A 551 -18.56 18.05 -15.99
C THR A 551 -17.39 18.61 -15.17
N LEU A 552 -17.11 19.92 -15.24
CA LEU A 552 -16.02 20.53 -14.47
C LEU A 552 -16.22 20.41 -12.96
N ASN A 553 -17.47 20.54 -12.48
CA ASN A 553 -17.80 20.37 -11.07
C ASN A 553 -17.51 18.95 -10.56
N ASP A 554 -17.77 17.93 -11.37
CA ASP A 554 -17.50 16.53 -11.04
C ASP A 554 -16.00 16.26 -10.79
N TYR A 555 -15.10 17.01 -11.43
CA TYR A 555 -13.64 16.84 -11.32
C TYR A 555 -12.96 17.73 -10.28
N VAL A 556 -13.68 18.63 -9.60
CA VAL A 556 -13.10 19.58 -8.62
C VAL A 556 -12.23 18.87 -7.59
N ILE A 557 -12.75 17.81 -6.96
CA ILE A 557 -12.05 17.10 -5.88
C ILE A 557 -10.78 16.41 -6.40
N ILE A 558 -10.84 15.84 -7.60
CA ILE A 558 -9.70 15.16 -8.24
C ILE A 558 -8.60 16.17 -8.52
N ILE A 559 -8.94 17.34 -9.07
CA ILE A 559 -7.98 18.39 -9.40
C ILE A 559 -7.37 19.02 -8.15
N CYS A 560 -8.16 19.24 -7.09
CA CYS A 560 -7.64 19.75 -5.83
C CYS A 560 -6.56 18.83 -5.22
N ARG A 561 -6.65 17.51 -5.45
CA ARG A 561 -5.66 16.54 -4.95
C ARG A 561 -4.51 16.31 -5.92
N TRP A 562 -4.81 16.28 -7.22
CA TRP A 562 -3.83 16.08 -8.29
C TRP A 562 -3.99 17.14 -9.37
N PRO A 563 -3.39 18.33 -9.16
CA PRO A 563 -3.52 19.46 -10.08
C PRO A 563 -3.04 19.18 -11.52
N GLU A 564 -2.17 18.19 -11.72
CA GLU A 564 -1.65 17.77 -13.03
C GLU A 564 -2.74 17.35 -14.04
N TYR A 565 -3.88 16.81 -13.56
CA TYR A 565 -4.99 16.45 -14.45
C TYR A 565 -5.69 17.66 -15.08
N THR A 566 -5.44 18.87 -14.56
CA THR A 566 -5.96 20.12 -15.14
C THR A 566 -5.62 20.24 -16.61
N PHE A 567 -4.40 19.88 -17.02
CA PHE A 567 -3.97 19.98 -18.42
C PHE A 567 -4.70 18.99 -19.34
N VAL A 568 -4.96 17.77 -18.85
CA VAL A 568 -5.68 16.74 -19.62
C VAL A 568 -7.13 17.17 -19.81
N LEU A 569 -7.75 17.68 -18.74
CA LEU A 569 -9.11 18.20 -18.79
C LEU A 569 -9.21 19.46 -19.65
N GLU A 570 -8.26 20.38 -19.57
CA GLU A 570 -8.21 21.59 -20.41
C GLU A 570 -8.20 21.24 -21.89
N ASN A 571 -7.38 20.28 -22.30
CA ASN A 571 -7.33 19.80 -23.68
C ASN A 571 -8.67 19.20 -24.12
N ALA A 572 -9.32 18.41 -23.26
CA ALA A 572 -10.63 17.83 -23.55
C ALA A 572 -11.70 18.91 -23.74
N ILE A 573 -11.73 19.92 -22.87
CA ILE A 573 -12.68 21.04 -22.94
C ILE A 573 -12.42 21.89 -24.19
N ALA A 574 -11.17 22.20 -24.50
CA ALA A 574 -10.80 22.95 -25.70
C ALA A 574 -11.26 22.24 -26.99
N ASP A 575 -11.15 20.91 -27.06
CA ASP A 575 -11.67 20.12 -28.19
C ASP A 575 -13.20 20.20 -28.29
N ILE A 576 -13.91 20.15 -27.16
CA ILE A 576 -15.37 20.27 -27.13
C ILE A 576 -15.80 21.68 -27.56
N GLU A 577 -15.15 22.74 -27.10
CA GLU A 577 -15.46 24.12 -27.52
C GLU A 577 -15.25 24.34 -29.03
N LYS A 578 -14.19 23.75 -29.61
CA LYS A 578 -14.00 23.72 -31.07
C LYS A 578 -15.15 22.99 -31.76
N ALA A 579 -15.55 21.84 -31.25
CA ALA A 579 -16.66 21.07 -31.81
C ALA A 579 -18.02 21.77 -31.69
N ILE A 580 -18.28 22.50 -30.59
CA ILE A 580 -19.48 23.34 -30.43
C ILE A 580 -19.51 24.40 -31.53
N LEU A 581 -18.38 25.09 -31.77
CA LEU A 581 -18.28 26.11 -32.82
C LEU A 581 -18.48 25.52 -34.23
N ASP A 582 -17.86 24.37 -34.52
CA ASP A 582 -18.01 23.72 -35.81
C ASP A 582 -19.44 23.18 -36.02
N ALA A 583 -20.08 22.68 -34.97
CA ALA A 583 -21.48 22.27 -35.00
C ALA A 583 -22.40 23.47 -35.27
N LEU A 584 -22.14 24.60 -34.59
CA LEU A 584 -22.87 25.84 -34.79
C LEU A 584 -22.75 26.33 -36.26
N GLU A 585 -21.55 26.32 -36.83
CA GLU A 585 -21.34 26.69 -38.24
C GLU A 585 -22.04 25.76 -39.23
N LYS A 586 -22.14 24.47 -38.91
CA LYS A 586 -22.89 23.51 -39.73
C LYS A 586 -24.40 23.72 -39.61
N GLN A 587 -24.93 24.00 -38.41
CA GLN A 587 -26.36 24.27 -38.19
C GLN A 587 -26.83 25.50 -38.99
N TYR A 588 -25.99 26.53 -39.07
CA TYR A 588 -26.28 27.78 -39.77
C TYR A 588 -25.59 27.87 -41.14
N ALA A 589 -25.18 26.74 -41.73
CA ALA A 589 -24.44 26.71 -43.00
C ALA A 589 -25.21 27.36 -44.16
N ASP A 590 -26.53 27.17 -44.20
CA ASP A 590 -27.43 27.75 -45.21
C ASP A 590 -27.37 29.28 -45.17
N VAL A 591 -27.42 29.85 -43.96
CA VAL A 591 -27.41 31.30 -43.70
C VAL A 591 -26.02 31.91 -43.88
N LEU A 592 -24.96 31.12 -43.61
CA LEU A 592 -23.56 31.52 -43.83
C LEU A 592 -23.14 31.43 -45.30
N SER A 593 -23.83 30.62 -46.13
CA SER A 593 -23.47 30.40 -47.53
C SER A 593 -23.34 31.69 -48.37
N PRO A 594 -24.21 32.71 -48.25
CA PRO A 594 -24.10 33.94 -49.02
C PRO A 594 -22.91 34.82 -48.58
N LEU A 595 -22.42 34.62 -47.34
CA LEU A 595 -21.29 35.37 -46.77
C LEU A 595 -19.93 34.77 -47.19
N LYS A 596 -19.88 33.46 -47.44
CA LYS A 596 -18.65 32.75 -47.87
C LYS A 596 -18.04 33.31 -49.17
N GLU A 597 -18.83 33.95 -50.01
CA GLU A 597 -18.35 34.62 -51.22
C GLU A 597 -17.42 35.82 -50.95
N ASN A 598 -17.57 36.47 -49.79
CA ASN A 598 -16.79 37.64 -49.37
C ASN A 598 -15.64 37.26 -48.40
N LEU A 599 -15.71 36.08 -47.78
CA LEU A 599 -14.70 35.55 -46.85
C LEU A 599 -13.46 34.99 -47.56
N THR A 600 -13.56 34.65 -48.85
CA THR A 600 -12.43 34.17 -49.65
C THR A 600 -11.77 35.33 -50.41
N PRO A 601 -10.42 35.47 -50.39
CA PRO A 601 -9.75 36.51 -51.16
C PRO A 601 -10.11 36.33 -52.63
N LYS A 602 -10.50 37.43 -53.29
CA LYS A 602 -10.94 37.46 -54.69
C LYS A 602 -9.88 36.84 -55.60
N LYS A 603 -9.96 35.53 -55.86
CA LYS A 603 -9.28 34.90 -57.00
C LYS A 603 -9.98 35.42 -58.26
N PHE A 604 -9.37 36.43 -58.87
CA PHE A 604 -9.77 36.96 -60.17
C PHE A 604 -9.69 35.84 -61.21
N GLY A 605 -10.78 35.60 -61.95
CA GLY A 605 -10.78 34.61 -63.04
C GLY A 605 -12.18 34.22 -63.50
N PHE A 606 -13.00 33.59 -62.65
CA PHE A 606 -14.20 32.88 -63.12
C PHE A 606 -15.57 33.48 -62.73
N LYS A 607 -15.63 34.44 -61.78
CA LYS A 607 -16.91 35.00 -61.28
C LYS A 607 -17.54 36.11 -62.14
N TYR A 608 -16.81 36.64 -63.13
CA TYR A 608 -17.34 37.75 -63.95
C TYR A 608 -18.41 37.29 -64.95
N VAL A 609 -18.39 36.03 -65.35
CA VAL A 609 -19.32 35.48 -66.36
C VAL A 609 -20.68 35.10 -65.76
N GLN A 610 -20.73 34.64 -64.49
CA GLN A 610 -22.00 34.34 -63.80
C GLN A 610 -22.73 35.59 -63.29
N LYS A 611 -22.04 36.72 -63.06
CA LYS A 611 -22.67 37.99 -62.65
C LYS A 611 -23.47 38.66 -63.76
N LEU A 612 -23.28 38.27 -65.02
CA LEU A 612 -23.94 38.89 -66.17
C LEU A 612 -25.31 38.25 -66.53
N THR A 613 -25.61 37.05 -66.06
CA THR A 613 -26.78 36.28 -66.50
C THR A 613 -27.96 36.22 -65.51
N LYS A 614 -27.81 36.65 -64.25
CA LYS A 614 -28.95 36.75 -63.30
C LYS A 614 -29.40 38.21 -63.09
N ARG A 615 -30.23 38.71 -64.01
CA ARG A 615 -30.94 39.99 -63.91
C ARG A 615 -32.13 39.89 -62.94
N SER A 616 -31.86 40.00 -61.65
CA SER A 616 -32.81 40.41 -60.60
C SER A 616 -31.99 40.59 -59.32
N VAL A 617 -31.48 41.79 -59.07
CA VAL A 617 -30.58 42.04 -57.93
C VAL A 617 -31.41 42.49 -56.73
N CYS A 618 -31.92 41.53 -55.96
CA CYS A 618 -32.59 41.82 -54.70
C CYS A 618 -31.58 42.30 -53.65
N PRO A 619 -31.92 43.30 -52.81
CA PRO A 619 -31.07 43.73 -51.71
C PRO A 619 -30.92 42.59 -50.69
N TYR A 620 -29.71 42.39 -50.19
CA TYR A 620 -29.43 41.44 -49.12
C TYR A 620 -30.06 41.93 -47.82
N ILE A 621 -30.86 41.08 -47.17
CA ILE A 621 -31.43 41.36 -45.85
C ILE A 621 -30.80 40.37 -44.88
N VAL A 622 -30.35 40.85 -43.72
CA VAL A 622 -29.79 40.00 -42.66
C VAL A 622 -30.92 39.10 -42.13
N PRO A 623 -30.80 37.76 -42.24
CA PRO A 623 -31.81 36.85 -41.72
C PRO A 623 -31.81 36.82 -40.18
N GLU A 624 -32.96 36.57 -39.55
CA GLU A 624 -33.07 36.45 -38.08
C GLU A 624 -32.15 35.35 -37.53
N ASP A 625 -32.05 34.21 -38.23
CA ASP A 625 -31.13 33.11 -37.90
C ASP A 625 -29.65 33.53 -37.87
N LEU A 626 -29.25 34.52 -38.68
CA LEU A 626 -27.89 35.06 -38.64
C LEU A 626 -27.64 35.88 -37.38
N GLY A 627 -28.67 36.58 -36.90
CA GLY A 627 -28.70 37.20 -35.59
C GLY A 627 -28.46 36.19 -34.49
N ILE A 628 -29.24 35.11 -34.50
CA ILE A 628 -29.13 34.04 -33.51
C ILE A 628 -27.70 33.49 -33.47
N LEU A 629 -27.09 33.23 -34.63
CA LEU A 629 -25.70 32.80 -34.74
C LEU A 629 -24.71 33.79 -34.11
N LEU A 630 -24.73 35.06 -34.54
CA LEU A 630 -23.77 36.07 -34.10
C LEU A 630 -23.93 36.42 -32.62
N ASN A 631 -25.17 36.51 -32.13
CA ASN A 631 -25.48 36.71 -30.71
C ASN A 631 -24.95 35.53 -29.88
N SER A 632 -25.11 34.29 -30.36
CA SER A 632 -24.60 33.09 -29.68
C SER A 632 -23.07 33.06 -29.61
N MET A 633 -22.39 33.36 -30.72
CA MET A 633 -20.92 33.48 -30.74
C MET A 633 -20.41 34.57 -29.81
N LYS A 634 -21.12 35.71 -29.73
CA LYS A 634 -20.77 36.81 -28.84
C LYS A 634 -21.00 36.44 -27.38
N ARG A 635 -22.09 35.75 -27.06
CA ARG A 635 -22.38 35.22 -25.71
C ARG A 635 -21.34 34.20 -25.25
N MET A 636 -20.90 33.31 -26.14
CA MET A 636 -19.77 32.41 -25.86
C MET A 636 -18.54 33.22 -25.44
N LEU A 637 -18.18 34.25 -26.21
CA LEU A 637 -16.99 35.07 -25.96
C LEU A 637 -17.04 35.90 -24.67
N ASP A 638 -18.18 36.51 -24.38
CA ASP A 638 -18.28 37.52 -23.33
C ASP A 638 -18.75 36.95 -21.98
N ILE A 639 -19.48 35.83 -21.96
CA ILE A 639 -20.13 35.32 -20.75
C ILE A 639 -19.70 33.88 -20.46
N LEU A 640 -19.94 32.94 -21.39
CA LEU A 640 -19.84 31.52 -21.07
C LEU A 640 -18.38 31.05 -20.92
N ARG A 641 -17.49 31.49 -21.80
CA ARG A 641 -16.07 31.10 -21.76
C ARG A 641 -15.27 31.71 -20.63
N PRO A 642 -15.40 33.02 -20.33
CA PRO A 642 -14.70 33.62 -19.18
C PRO A 642 -14.95 32.86 -17.87
N ASN A 643 -16.16 32.33 -17.66
CA ASN A 643 -16.47 31.52 -16.49
C ASN A 643 -15.65 30.22 -16.43
N ILE A 644 -15.51 29.52 -17.56
CA ILE A 644 -14.65 28.31 -17.66
C ILE A 644 -13.17 28.68 -17.46
N GLU A 645 -12.69 29.72 -18.15
CA GLU A 645 -11.31 30.19 -18.02
C GLU A 645 -10.97 30.58 -16.58
N GLN A 646 -11.90 31.21 -15.85
CA GLN A 646 -11.71 31.56 -14.44
C GLN A 646 -11.56 30.32 -13.55
N GLN A 647 -12.34 29.27 -13.80
CA GLN A 647 -12.22 28.01 -13.07
C GLN A 647 -10.86 27.34 -13.30
N PHE A 648 -10.41 27.24 -14.56
CA PHE A 648 -9.08 26.70 -14.87
C PHE A 648 -7.94 27.55 -14.30
N LYS A 649 -8.07 28.88 -14.28
CA LYS A 649 -7.10 29.76 -13.62
C LYS A 649 -7.01 29.49 -12.11
N SER A 650 -8.14 29.27 -11.45
CA SER A 650 -8.17 28.92 -10.01
C SER A 650 -7.52 27.57 -9.71
N TRP A 651 -7.61 26.61 -10.63
CA TRP A 651 -6.91 25.33 -10.50
C TRP A 651 -5.42 25.44 -10.84
N GLY A 652 -5.09 26.28 -11.82
CA GLY A 652 -3.71 26.53 -12.23
C GLY A 652 -2.84 27.13 -11.13
N SER A 653 -3.41 27.96 -10.23
CA SER A 653 -2.66 28.51 -9.09
C SER A 653 -2.19 27.46 -8.08
N CYS A 654 -2.75 26.26 -8.11
CA CYS A 654 -2.38 25.16 -7.21
C CYS A 654 -1.25 24.28 -7.77
N ILE A 655 -0.83 24.50 -9.03
CA ILE A 655 0.24 23.73 -9.68
C ILE A 655 1.58 24.43 -9.38
N PRO A 656 2.58 23.75 -8.79
CA PRO A 656 3.92 24.33 -8.65
C PRO A 656 4.51 24.64 -10.02
N GLU A 657 5.15 25.82 -10.15
CA GLU A 657 5.78 26.30 -11.40
C GLU A 657 6.88 25.33 -11.88
N GLY A 658 6.50 24.33 -12.67
CA GLY A 658 7.43 23.31 -13.16
C GLY A 658 7.17 22.82 -14.59
N GLY A 659 6.12 23.31 -15.26
CA GLY A 659 5.75 22.92 -16.62
C GLY A 659 5.94 24.05 -17.64
N ASN A 660 6.33 23.70 -18.86
CA ASN A 660 6.56 24.64 -19.98
C ASN A 660 5.28 25.25 -20.57
N THR A 661 4.09 24.78 -20.18
CA THR A 661 2.78 25.26 -20.66
C THR A 661 1.97 25.76 -19.48
N ALA A 662 1.62 27.05 -19.49
CA ALA A 662 0.78 27.62 -18.45
C ALA A 662 -0.67 27.11 -18.58
N PRO A 663 -1.35 26.76 -17.47
CA PRO A 663 -2.77 26.44 -17.48
C PRO A 663 -3.57 27.57 -18.15
N GLY A 664 -4.41 27.22 -19.13
CA GLY A 664 -5.23 28.17 -19.89
C GLY A 664 -4.72 28.54 -21.28
N GLU A 665 -3.52 28.12 -21.68
CA GLU A 665 -3.00 28.38 -23.03
C GLU A 665 -3.91 27.79 -24.11
N ARG A 666 -4.42 26.57 -23.94
CA ARG A 666 -5.26 25.89 -24.94
C ARG A 666 -6.63 26.53 -25.03
N LEU A 667 -7.19 26.95 -23.90
CA LEU A 667 -8.42 27.74 -23.90
C LEU A 667 -8.21 29.10 -24.58
N SER A 668 -7.04 29.72 -24.40
CA SER A 668 -6.71 30.99 -25.05
C SER A 668 -6.63 30.87 -26.58
N GLU A 669 -6.08 29.77 -27.12
CA GLU A 669 -6.04 29.47 -28.55
C GLU A 669 -7.45 29.44 -29.15
N VAL A 670 -8.36 28.72 -28.48
CA VAL A 670 -9.75 28.61 -28.92
C VAL A 670 -10.45 29.97 -28.79
N THR A 671 -10.11 30.78 -27.78
CA THR A 671 -10.66 32.14 -27.62
C THR A 671 -10.22 33.05 -28.77
N VAL A 672 -8.96 33.00 -29.18
CA VAL A 672 -8.44 33.72 -30.35
C VAL A 672 -9.15 33.29 -31.63
N MET A 673 -9.31 31.97 -31.84
CA MET A 673 -10.03 31.41 -32.98
C MET A 673 -11.49 31.91 -33.04
N LEU A 674 -12.23 31.81 -31.93
CA LEU A 674 -13.62 32.24 -31.87
C LEU A 674 -13.77 33.75 -32.13
N ARG A 675 -12.91 34.59 -31.56
CA ARG A 675 -12.88 36.04 -31.84
C ARG A 675 -12.61 36.32 -33.32
N ALA A 676 -11.68 35.59 -33.93
CA ALA A 676 -11.37 35.75 -35.34
C ALA A 676 -12.56 35.38 -36.23
N LYS A 677 -13.23 34.24 -35.97
CA LYS A 677 -14.42 33.82 -36.72
C LYS A 677 -15.57 34.82 -36.57
N PHE A 678 -15.86 35.29 -35.34
CA PHE A 678 -16.89 36.31 -35.10
C PHE A 678 -16.62 37.59 -35.89
N ARG A 679 -15.41 38.15 -35.81
CA ARG A 679 -15.04 39.36 -36.58
C ARG A 679 -15.18 39.15 -38.08
N ASN A 680 -14.77 37.99 -38.59
CA ASN A 680 -14.86 37.67 -40.02
C ASN A 680 -16.32 37.61 -40.49
N TYR A 681 -17.22 37.00 -39.71
CA TYR A 681 -18.65 36.95 -40.06
C TYR A 681 -19.31 38.32 -40.01
N VAL A 682 -19.06 39.11 -38.96
CA VAL A 682 -19.56 40.50 -38.88
C VAL A 682 -19.08 41.32 -40.08
N GLN A 683 -17.79 41.23 -40.42
CA GLN A 683 -17.24 41.91 -41.60
C GLN A 683 -17.91 41.45 -42.90
N ALA A 684 -18.15 40.15 -43.08
CA ALA A 684 -18.80 39.63 -44.28
C ALA A 684 -20.25 40.13 -44.42
N VAL A 685 -20.98 40.26 -43.30
CA VAL A 685 -22.31 40.89 -43.25
C VAL A 685 -22.24 42.34 -43.67
N ILE A 686 -21.31 43.10 -43.09
CA ILE A 686 -21.11 44.52 -43.42
C ILE A 686 -20.80 44.69 -44.91
N GLU A 687 -19.94 43.87 -45.50
CA GLU A 687 -19.64 43.94 -46.94
C GLU A 687 -20.89 43.69 -47.80
N LYS A 688 -21.77 42.75 -47.42
CA LYS A 688 -23.05 42.54 -48.11
C LYS A 688 -24.01 43.72 -47.96
N LEU A 689 -24.07 44.35 -46.78
CA LEU A 689 -24.88 45.56 -46.56
C LEU A 689 -24.36 46.75 -47.37
N VAL A 690 -23.04 46.89 -47.49
CA VAL A 690 -22.42 47.91 -48.34
C VAL A 690 -22.67 47.62 -49.82
N GLU A 691 -22.68 46.35 -50.26
CA GLU A 691 -23.09 45.98 -51.62
C GLU A 691 -24.51 46.49 -51.94
N ASN A 692 -25.44 46.46 -50.97
CA ASN A 692 -26.79 47.02 -51.16
C ASN A 692 -26.79 48.51 -51.49
N THR A 693 -25.89 49.29 -50.87
CA THR A 693 -25.77 50.74 -51.16
C THR A 693 -25.25 51.01 -52.57
N LYS A 694 -24.60 50.01 -53.20
CA LYS A 694 -24.01 50.11 -54.54
C LYS A 694 -24.96 49.66 -55.65
N LEU A 695 -26.13 49.13 -55.31
CA LEU A 695 -27.11 48.61 -56.28
C LEU A 695 -27.79 49.73 -57.08
N GLN A 696 -28.10 50.85 -56.44
CA GLN A 696 -28.73 52.00 -57.09
C GLN A 696 -27.74 53.16 -57.23
N ASN A 697 -27.91 53.98 -58.27
CA ASN A 697 -26.99 55.10 -58.54
C ASN A 697 -27.14 56.25 -57.53
N ASN A 698 -28.36 56.48 -57.05
CA ASN A 698 -28.75 57.48 -56.05
C ASN A 698 -28.33 57.10 -54.61
N THR A 699 -27.93 55.85 -54.36
CA THR A 699 -27.44 55.38 -53.05
C THR A 699 -25.92 55.16 -53.06
N LYS A 700 -25.30 55.14 -54.25
CA LYS A 700 -23.86 54.87 -54.41
C LYS A 700 -23.03 56.08 -54.02
N LEU A 701 -22.45 56.05 -52.82
CA LEU A 701 -21.65 57.14 -52.24
C LEU A 701 -20.59 57.73 -53.19
N LYS A 702 -19.82 56.87 -53.89
CA LYS A 702 -18.82 57.36 -54.87
C LYS A 702 -19.43 58.13 -56.03
N LYS A 703 -20.63 57.78 -56.51
CA LYS A 703 -21.32 58.54 -57.57
C LYS A 703 -21.87 59.84 -57.03
N ILE A 704 -22.49 59.82 -55.85
CA ILE A 704 -23.02 61.02 -55.21
C ILE A 704 -21.91 62.06 -54.97
N LEU A 705 -20.71 61.60 -54.58
CA LEU A 705 -19.53 62.45 -54.45
C LEU A 705 -18.98 62.91 -55.82
N GLN A 706 -18.98 62.07 -56.86
CA GLN A 706 -18.57 62.48 -58.22
C GLN A 706 -19.48 63.56 -58.80
N ASP A 707 -20.78 63.46 -58.54
CA ASP A 707 -21.82 64.36 -59.04
C ASP A 707 -21.91 65.67 -58.23
N SER A 708 -20.96 65.92 -57.31
CA SER A 708 -20.91 67.09 -56.41
C SER A 708 -19.90 68.17 -56.83
N LYS A 709 -19.54 68.25 -58.12
CA LYS A 709 -18.46 69.12 -58.64
C LYS A 709 -18.77 70.63 -58.48
N GLU A 710 -17.74 71.41 -58.12
CA GLU A 710 -17.62 72.88 -57.99
C GLU A 710 -18.90 73.71 -58.29
N ASN A 711 -19.44 74.35 -57.25
CA ASN A 711 -20.64 75.21 -57.16
C ASN A 711 -21.90 74.58 -56.52
N VAL A 712 -21.80 73.38 -55.96
CA VAL A 712 -22.94 72.73 -55.30
C VAL A 712 -23.23 73.36 -53.92
N ILE A 713 -24.49 73.78 -53.72
CA ILE A 713 -25.00 74.29 -52.45
C ILE A 713 -25.11 73.12 -51.46
N GLU A 714 -24.84 73.34 -50.17
CA GLU A 714 -24.91 72.28 -49.15
C GLU A 714 -26.24 71.51 -49.18
N SER A 715 -27.35 72.22 -49.46
CA SER A 715 -28.69 71.66 -49.63
C SER A 715 -28.77 70.58 -50.71
N ASP A 716 -28.03 70.73 -51.82
CA ASP A 716 -28.09 69.79 -52.94
C ASP A 716 -27.34 68.50 -52.62
N ILE A 717 -26.22 68.59 -51.89
CA ILE A 717 -25.48 67.41 -51.41
C ILE A 717 -26.30 66.66 -50.36
N ARG A 718 -26.94 67.40 -49.45
CA ARG A 718 -27.86 66.83 -48.45
C ARG A 718 -29.05 66.15 -49.10
N PHE A 719 -29.65 66.76 -50.14
CA PHE A 719 -30.74 66.17 -50.93
C PHE A 719 -30.29 64.88 -51.65
N LYS A 720 -29.13 64.89 -52.31
CA LYS A 720 -28.59 63.69 -52.98
C LYS A 720 -28.19 62.58 -52.01
N MET A 721 -27.79 62.92 -50.78
CA MET A 721 -27.49 61.95 -49.72
C MET A 721 -28.73 61.37 -49.06
N GLN A 722 -29.91 61.98 -49.23
CA GLN A 722 -31.13 61.59 -48.52
C GLN A 722 -31.54 60.13 -48.80
N ALA A 723 -31.46 59.68 -50.06
CA ALA A 723 -31.78 58.30 -50.42
C ALA A 723 -30.83 57.28 -49.75
N LEU A 724 -29.53 57.61 -49.64
CA LEU A 724 -28.58 56.78 -48.90
C LEU A 724 -28.88 56.82 -47.39
N LYS A 725 -29.15 58.00 -46.83
CA LYS A 725 -29.49 58.17 -45.41
C LYS A 725 -30.70 57.34 -45.01
N GLU A 726 -31.77 57.33 -45.81
CA GLU A 726 -32.97 56.52 -45.59
C GLU A 726 -32.67 55.03 -45.66
N GLN A 727 -31.88 54.59 -46.64
CA GLN A 727 -31.45 53.19 -46.75
C GLN A 727 -30.60 52.76 -45.54
N LEU A 728 -29.64 53.58 -45.11
CA LEU A 728 -28.82 53.32 -43.92
C LEU A 728 -29.69 53.24 -42.67
N THR A 729 -30.60 54.18 -42.48
CA THR A 729 -31.53 54.22 -41.34
C THR A 729 -32.40 52.97 -41.28
N SER A 730 -33.01 52.58 -42.41
CA SER A 730 -33.81 51.35 -42.53
C SER A 730 -32.99 50.10 -42.21
N THR A 731 -31.75 50.04 -42.70
CA THR A 731 -30.84 48.92 -42.42
C THR A 731 -30.48 48.86 -40.94
N ILE A 732 -30.13 50.00 -40.31
CA ILE A 732 -29.79 50.06 -38.88
C ILE A 732 -30.99 49.62 -38.02
N ASN A 733 -32.20 50.08 -38.33
CA ASN A 733 -33.41 49.64 -37.63
C ASN A 733 -33.63 48.13 -37.76
N HIS A 734 -33.42 47.56 -38.95
CA HIS A 734 -33.50 46.11 -39.16
C HIS A 734 -32.46 45.36 -38.33
N LEU A 735 -31.19 45.83 -38.30
CA LEU A 735 -30.14 45.21 -37.49
C LEU A 735 -30.49 45.21 -36.00
N TYR A 736 -31.10 46.28 -35.50
CA TYR A 736 -31.53 46.38 -34.10
C TYR A 736 -32.59 45.33 -33.72
N THR A 737 -33.47 44.95 -34.66
CA THR A 737 -34.48 43.91 -34.39
C THR A 737 -33.91 42.49 -34.29
N ILE A 738 -32.66 42.28 -34.74
CA ILE A 738 -32.05 40.95 -34.91
C ILE A 738 -30.85 40.75 -33.97
N PHE A 739 -30.06 41.80 -33.72
CA PHE A 739 -28.83 41.72 -32.95
C PHE A 739 -29.02 42.19 -31.51
N GLU A 740 -28.44 41.45 -30.58
CA GLU A 740 -28.27 41.89 -29.20
C GLU A 740 -27.36 43.14 -29.13
N PRO A 741 -27.46 43.99 -28.09
CA PRO A 741 -26.83 45.31 -28.06
C PRO A 741 -25.35 45.32 -28.45
N ASN A 742 -24.55 44.38 -27.96
CA ASN A 742 -23.11 44.32 -28.26
C ASN A 742 -22.81 43.94 -29.72
N VAL A 743 -23.60 43.06 -30.32
CA VAL A 743 -23.44 42.66 -31.73
C VAL A 743 -23.97 43.77 -32.64
N PHE A 744 -25.05 44.43 -32.24
CA PHE A 744 -25.60 45.60 -32.92
C PHE A 744 -24.57 46.73 -32.98
N ILE A 745 -24.00 47.14 -31.84
CA ILE A 745 -22.97 48.18 -31.77
C ILE A 745 -21.77 47.83 -32.65
N ALA A 746 -21.26 46.60 -32.56
CA ALA A 746 -20.13 46.16 -33.37
C ALA A 746 -20.44 46.21 -34.88
N SER A 747 -21.65 45.82 -35.28
CA SER A 747 -22.10 45.82 -36.67
C SER A 747 -22.29 47.25 -37.20
N CYS A 748 -22.91 48.13 -36.41
CA CYS A 748 -23.10 49.55 -36.77
C CYS A 748 -21.77 50.30 -36.88
N ARG A 749 -20.86 50.12 -35.90
CA ARG A 749 -19.51 50.72 -35.96
C ARG A 749 -18.71 50.21 -37.15
N GLY A 750 -18.78 48.91 -37.44
CA GLY A 750 -18.12 48.34 -38.62
C GLY A 750 -18.73 48.83 -39.94
N TYR A 751 -20.05 49.00 -40.00
CA TYR A 751 -20.71 49.55 -41.18
C TYR A 751 -20.34 51.02 -41.41
N TRP A 752 -20.34 51.82 -40.34
CA TRP A 752 -19.88 53.20 -40.35
C TRP A 752 -18.42 53.32 -40.80
N ASP A 753 -17.53 52.51 -40.26
CA ASP A 753 -16.11 52.48 -40.65
C ASP A 753 -15.95 52.16 -42.14
N ARG A 754 -16.67 51.13 -42.63
CA ARG A 754 -16.57 50.70 -44.02
C ARG A 754 -17.11 51.73 -45.01
N MET A 755 -18.17 52.46 -44.64
CA MET A 755 -18.68 53.60 -45.40
C MET A 755 -17.67 54.76 -45.41
N GLY A 756 -17.02 55.03 -44.28
CA GLY A 756 -15.88 55.95 -44.19
C GLY A 756 -14.73 55.55 -45.10
N GLN A 757 -14.40 54.26 -45.19
CA GLN A 757 -13.37 53.76 -46.09
C GLN A 757 -13.73 53.94 -47.58
N ASP A 758 -15.01 53.89 -47.94
CA ASP A 758 -15.47 54.21 -49.30
C ASP A 758 -15.27 55.71 -49.63
N VAL A 759 -15.39 56.62 -48.65
CA VAL A 759 -15.02 58.04 -48.77
C VAL A 759 -13.49 58.21 -48.84
N LEU A 760 -12.75 57.55 -47.96
CA LEU A 760 -11.29 57.60 -47.92
C LEU A 760 -10.69 57.18 -49.26
N SER A 761 -11.09 56.01 -49.77
CA SER A 761 -10.62 55.52 -51.07
C SER A 761 -11.02 56.43 -52.24
N PHE A 762 -12.11 57.20 -52.12
CA PHE A 762 -12.47 58.21 -53.11
C PHE A 762 -11.51 59.40 -53.05
N LEU A 763 -11.21 59.93 -51.86
CA LEU A 763 -10.27 61.03 -51.64
C LEU A 763 -8.83 60.66 -52.05
N GLU A 764 -8.37 59.47 -51.68
CA GLU A 764 -7.04 58.96 -52.04
C GLU A 764 -6.85 58.81 -53.55
N SER A 765 -7.88 58.36 -54.26
CA SER A 765 -7.82 58.22 -55.72
C SER A 765 -7.76 59.57 -56.46
N ARG A 766 -8.00 60.69 -55.76
CA ARG A 766 -8.18 62.01 -56.36
C ARG A 766 -7.53 63.14 -55.55
N LYS A 767 -6.38 62.87 -54.91
CA LYS A 767 -5.67 63.78 -53.97
C LYS A 767 -5.48 65.21 -54.47
N GLU A 768 -5.41 65.44 -55.78
CA GLU A 768 -5.15 66.77 -56.38
C GLU A 768 -6.41 67.65 -56.57
N ASN A 769 -7.62 67.08 -56.47
CA ASN A 769 -8.86 67.78 -56.81
C ASN A 769 -9.57 68.37 -55.58
N ARG A 770 -9.23 69.61 -55.24
CA ARG A 770 -9.77 70.36 -54.08
C ARG A 770 -11.29 70.59 -54.12
N SER A 771 -11.89 70.57 -55.31
CA SER A 771 -13.33 70.80 -55.52
C SER A 771 -14.23 69.80 -54.78
N TRP A 772 -13.71 68.62 -54.42
CA TRP A 772 -14.48 67.55 -53.79
C TRP A 772 -14.34 67.49 -52.26
N TYR A 773 -13.45 68.26 -51.65
CA TYR A 773 -13.25 68.24 -50.19
C TYR A 773 -14.48 68.78 -49.45
N LYS A 774 -15.12 69.82 -49.99
CA LYS A 774 -16.35 70.39 -49.40
C LYS A 774 -17.49 69.36 -49.40
N GLY A 775 -17.71 68.68 -50.52
CA GLY A 775 -18.74 67.64 -50.64
C GLY A 775 -18.45 66.40 -49.79
N SER A 776 -17.19 65.98 -49.69
CA SER A 776 -16.78 64.88 -48.82
C SER A 776 -16.90 65.22 -47.33
N ARG A 777 -16.62 66.47 -46.88
CA ARG A 777 -16.86 66.90 -45.50
C ARG A 777 -18.35 66.80 -45.13
N ILE A 778 -19.23 67.29 -46.00
CA ILE A 778 -20.68 67.24 -45.79
C ILE A 778 -21.17 65.79 -45.76
N ALA A 779 -20.71 64.93 -46.68
CA ALA A 779 -21.08 63.52 -46.70
C ALA A 779 -20.64 62.76 -45.43
N VAL A 780 -19.44 63.03 -44.92
CA VAL A 780 -18.95 62.44 -43.66
C VAL A 780 -19.79 62.90 -42.47
N SER A 781 -20.11 64.20 -42.37
CA SER A 781 -21.01 64.71 -41.32
C SER A 781 -22.39 64.05 -41.38
N ILE A 782 -22.96 63.83 -42.58
CA ILE A 782 -24.24 63.12 -42.73
C ILE A 782 -24.13 61.67 -42.27
N LEU A 783 -23.04 60.96 -42.59
CA LEU A 783 -22.82 59.59 -42.13
C LEU A 783 -22.69 59.53 -40.61
N ASP A 784 -21.87 60.41 -40.03
CA ASP A 784 -21.66 60.52 -38.58
C ASP A 784 -22.98 60.79 -37.86
N ASP A 785 -23.74 61.78 -38.30
CA ASP A 785 -25.06 62.10 -37.75
C ASP A 785 -26.02 60.92 -37.89
N THR A 786 -26.02 60.23 -39.04
CA THR A 786 -26.94 59.12 -39.28
C THR A 786 -26.66 57.94 -38.35
N PHE A 787 -25.40 57.49 -38.26
CA PHE A 787 -25.05 56.37 -37.38
C PHE A 787 -25.18 56.74 -35.91
N ALA A 788 -24.65 57.90 -35.49
CA ALA A 788 -24.70 58.32 -34.09
C ALA A 788 -26.14 58.57 -33.62
N SER A 789 -26.95 59.31 -34.39
CA SER A 789 -28.34 59.59 -33.98
C SER A 789 -29.20 58.33 -33.96
N GLN A 790 -29.04 57.41 -34.92
CA GLN A 790 -29.82 56.17 -34.95
C GLN A 790 -29.40 55.20 -33.85
N MET A 791 -28.09 55.06 -33.59
CA MET A 791 -27.63 54.25 -32.45
C MET A 791 -28.14 54.84 -31.14
N GLN A 792 -28.03 56.16 -30.93
CA GLN A 792 -28.51 56.84 -29.73
C GLN A 792 -30.03 56.72 -29.56
N GLN A 793 -30.80 56.81 -30.65
CA GLN A 793 -32.25 56.66 -30.64
C GLN A 793 -32.69 55.25 -30.22
N LEU A 794 -31.99 54.22 -30.67
CA LEU A 794 -32.38 52.83 -30.46
C LEU A 794 -31.88 52.26 -29.12
N LEU A 795 -30.66 52.58 -28.71
CA LEU A 795 -30.05 52.04 -27.48
C LEU A 795 -30.08 53.00 -26.28
N GLY A 796 -30.31 54.30 -26.51
CA GLY A 796 -30.44 55.30 -25.46
C GLY A 796 -29.29 55.27 -24.45
N ASN A 797 -29.63 55.10 -23.17
CA ASN A 797 -28.67 55.10 -22.05
C ASN A 797 -27.78 53.84 -21.99
N SER A 798 -28.01 52.84 -22.84
CA SER A 798 -27.19 51.61 -22.88
C SER A 798 -25.87 51.78 -23.65
N LEU A 799 -25.70 52.90 -24.36
CA LEU A 799 -24.48 53.22 -25.09
C LEU A 799 -23.42 53.84 -24.19
N GLN A 800 -22.18 53.45 -24.37
CA GLN A 800 -21.04 54.13 -23.76
C GLN A 800 -20.53 55.25 -24.68
N GLU A 801 -19.88 56.27 -24.13
CA GLU A 801 -19.33 57.39 -24.89
C GLU A 801 -18.38 56.91 -26.01
N LYS A 802 -17.57 55.89 -25.71
CA LYS A 802 -16.68 55.22 -26.67
C LYS A 802 -17.41 54.56 -27.86
N ASP A 803 -18.67 54.18 -27.69
CA ASP A 803 -19.45 53.49 -28.74
C ASP A 803 -19.92 54.47 -29.82
N LEU A 804 -19.99 55.77 -29.51
CA LEU A 804 -20.33 56.86 -30.43
C LEU A 804 -19.09 57.54 -31.05
N GLU A 805 -17.88 57.21 -30.58
CA GLU A 805 -16.66 57.75 -31.17
C GLU A 805 -16.54 57.36 -32.66
N PRO A 806 -16.16 58.30 -33.53
CA PRO A 806 -16.03 58.06 -34.96
C PRO A 806 -15.00 56.95 -35.25
N PRO A 807 -15.32 55.96 -36.11
CA PRO A 807 -14.39 54.89 -36.45
C PRO A 807 -13.09 55.37 -37.13
N ARG A 808 -12.08 54.51 -37.16
CA ARG A 808 -10.73 54.83 -37.64
C ARG A 808 -10.72 55.43 -39.05
N SER A 809 -11.48 54.86 -39.98
CA SER A 809 -11.52 55.35 -41.37
C SER A 809 -12.12 56.77 -41.44
N ILE A 810 -13.08 57.09 -40.57
CA ILE A 810 -13.69 58.43 -40.49
C ILE A 810 -12.70 59.44 -39.91
N LEU A 811 -11.96 59.07 -38.85
CA LEU A 811 -10.91 59.90 -38.28
C LEU A 811 -9.81 60.20 -39.31
N GLU A 812 -9.42 59.21 -40.11
CA GLU A 812 -8.44 59.39 -41.18
C GLU A 812 -8.95 60.32 -42.28
N VAL A 813 -10.22 60.15 -42.71
CA VAL A 813 -10.87 61.08 -43.64
C VAL A 813 -10.91 62.50 -43.06
N ARG A 814 -11.28 62.67 -41.79
CA ARG A 814 -11.25 63.99 -41.11
C ARG A 814 -9.85 64.59 -41.12
N SER A 815 -8.81 63.80 -40.88
CA SER A 815 -7.42 64.27 -40.92
C SER A 815 -7.00 64.75 -42.31
N MET A 816 -7.36 64.03 -43.38
CA MET A 816 -7.10 64.45 -44.76
C MET A 816 -7.86 65.73 -45.11
N LEU A 817 -9.11 65.85 -44.65
CA LEU A 817 -9.95 67.02 -44.90
C LEU A 817 -9.55 68.24 -44.05
N CYS A 818 -8.91 68.06 -42.88
CA CYS A 818 -8.48 69.16 -41.99
C CYS A 818 -7.10 69.74 -42.33
N ARG A 819 -6.22 69.01 -43.02
CA ARG A 819 -4.91 69.52 -43.49
C ARG A 819 -5.02 70.79 -44.34
N ASP A 820 -6.19 71.09 -44.89
CA ASP A 820 -6.47 72.29 -45.70
C ASP A 820 -7.18 73.43 -44.95
N ALA A 821 -7.55 73.29 -43.66
CA ALA A 821 -8.16 74.39 -42.91
C ALA A 821 -7.14 75.45 -42.46
N SER A 822 -5.84 75.10 -42.40
CA SER A 822 -4.77 75.98 -41.95
C SER A 822 -4.37 77.10 -42.91
N ASN A 823 -4.98 77.20 -44.10
CA ASN A 823 -4.65 78.25 -45.07
C ASN A 823 -5.77 79.27 -45.34
N ASN A 824 -6.88 79.28 -44.59
CA ASN A 824 -7.89 80.33 -44.73
C ASN A 824 -8.35 80.94 -43.40
N LYS A 825 -7.57 81.95 -43.00
CA LYS A 825 -7.86 83.17 -42.21
C LYS A 825 -8.32 83.01 -40.76
N GLY A 826 -7.37 83.34 -39.88
CA GLY A 826 -7.54 84.35 -38.83
C GLY A 826 -8.66 84.13 -37.80
N SER A 827 -8.21 83.74 -36.60
CA SER A 827 -8.84 84.02 -35.30
C SER A 827 -10.10 83.23 -34.94
N ASN A 828 -9.85 82.11 -34.25
CA ASN A 828 -10.44 81.67 -32.98
C ASN A 828 -11.94 81.85 -32.77
N TYR A 829 -12.63 80.72 -32.60
CA TYR A 829 -13.42 80.37 -31.40
C TYR A 829 -13.91 78.93 -31.57
N PHE A 830 -13.64 78.02 -30.62
CA PHE A 830 -14.52 76.89 -30.30
C PHE A 830 -14.21 76.35 -28.89
N TYR A 831 -15.21 76.48 -28.03
CA TYR A 831 -15.78 75.32 -27.33
C TYR A 831 -17.01 74.89 -28.12
#